data_AF-A0A5J4YSG6-F1
#
_entry.id   AF-A0A5J4YSG6-F1
#
_cell.length_a   1.000
_cell.length_b   1.000
_cell.length_c   1.000
_cell.angle_alpha   90.00
_cell.angle_beta   90.00
_cell.angle_gamma   90.00
#
_symmetry.space_group_name_H-M   'P 1'
#
loop_
_entity.id
_entity.type
_entity.pdbx_description
1 polymer ?
#
loop_
_entity_poly.entity_id
_entity_poly.type
_entity_poly.pdbx_seq_one_letter_code
_entity_poly.pdbx_strand_id
1 'polypeptide(L)'
;MSQECNEREKAAGKGAFKAGERMEQSFPDEELRALKAGANAVKTGSWSATLHVKMHAKDPSRLIRVTDDAQGLTWRSMKKGGNKTLPLEKVRRVHLDKDKKSVKLDVSGYKSYAFEFANASDLVYGERLQRYVGFLQQQARSRNADHELRNLWEKADKNHDNALQEDEFVDFLRLELHIDLKQSFTARKLMEFHDENKDGVIDYNEFQRMLKHLQNPPAVIMEIFLQYGGFDGILSESDLAEFLVSEQKVPTEAAAMSMARHIISKLGNSTHPMHFHLHGSTNGLTVLQFMQYLFSEEHNSAQENITAKAPYHDMTQSLSKYYINSSHNTYLSGNQLTGDADLKMYGRAVELGARCVELDVWDGKLGDPIITHGHTLTSEISLASAVQEINAWAFRFTDTPFILSIENHCSPPQQKKMAEAMVTTFGERIAVHPGGASAPMKELPSPAELKGKVLIKSKIKPESPDEFKQIVYFVGAKFKDWPTSLALNAYEMHSFSETAVEEFLVNAMVDKKQMSLVEYNKYHLSRIYPKGTRVASDNYDPVLPWNHACQVVALNFQTMNSSLASNLAMFSLNSGCGYVLQPDRFSSASSKPPPPKLRVAVTVVLAMQVPNLVEPKHGVSSYVVVRKFDGSEDELKKDEYRTRSVRDNDFDPVYTETQKVSKKKLGSGTFLTSPFEIIIENRDTACIQLWIMNDTKGRDYRLAVGLVATRELRPGYRWVTLHDHAGRSLPSYRGILCKFEFL
;
A
#
# COMPACT_ATOMS: atom_id res chain seq x y z
N MET A 1 14.58 13.21 35.61
CA MET A 1 14.91 12.15 36.58
C MET A 1 16.13 11.36 36.10
N SER A 2 17.31 11.98 36.02
CA SER A 2 18.46 11.45 35.26
C SER A 2 19.79 11.60 36.01
N GLN A 3 19.80 11.35 37.32
CA GLN A 3 21.04 11.32 38.10
C GLN A 3 21.14 10.17 39.12
N GLU A 4 20.07 9.43 39.43
CA GLU A 4 20.11 8.30 40.38
C GLU A 4 20.39 6.92 39.75
N CYS A 5 20.54 6.81 38.42
CA CYS A 5 20.82 5.53 37.76
C CYS A 5 22.33 5.19 37.68
N ASN A 6 23.23 6.15 37.86
CA ASN A 6 24.66 5.97 37.59
C ASN A 6 25.51 5.49 38.79
N GLU A 7 24.96 5.42 40.00
CA GLU A 7 25.74 5.04 41.20
C GLU A 7 25.58 3.58 41.64
N ARG A 8 24.62 2.83 41.09
CA ARG A 8 24.44 1.39 41.42
C ARG A 8 25.27 0.43 40.57
N GLU A 9 25.83 0.86 39.44
CA GLU A 9 26.63 -0.01 38.56
C GLU A 9 28.12 -0.12 38.96
N LYS A 10 28.63 0.75 39.84
CA LYS A 10 30.04 0.73 40.25
C LYS A 10 30.39 -0.18 41.43
N ALA A 11 29.41 -0.85 42.05
CA ALA A 11 29.64 -1.70 43.22
C ALA A 11 29.65 -3.23 42.94
N ALA A 12 29.35 -3.66 41.71
CA ALA A 12 29.31 -5.09 41.35
C ALA A 12 30.52 -5.51 40.49
N GLY A 13 31.73 -5.23 40.99
CA GLY A 13 32.97 -5.70 40.38
C GLY A 13 33.47 -6.99 41.00
N LYS A 14 33.70 -8.02 40.16
CA LYS A 14 34.43 -9.29 40.37
C LYS A 14 33.56 -10.54 40.61
N GLY A 15 32.96 -11.01 39.52
CA GLY A 15 32.72 -12.43 39.27
C GLY A 15 32.98 -12.69 37.79
N ALA A 16 34.07 -13.38 37.46
CA ALA A 16 34.36 -13.78 36.09
C ALA A 16 33.28 -14.76 35.62
N PHE A 17 32.39 -14.32 34.74
CA PHE A 17 31.50 -15.22 34.02
C PHE A 17 32.29 -15.91 32.91
N LYS A 18 32.57 -17.20 33.11
CA LYS A 18 33.07 -18.06 32.04
C LYS A 18 31.99 -18.16 30.96
N ALA A 19 32.35 -17.80 29.73
CA ALA A 19 31.60 -18.15 28.55
C ALA A 19 31.44 -19.69 28.49
N GLY A 20 30.21 -20.19 28.41
CA GLY A 20 29.96 -21.61 28.12
C GLY A 20 28.84 -22.34 28.88
N GLU A 21 28.06 -21.70 29.76
CA GLU A 21 26.89 -22.37 30.36
C GLU A 21 25.59 -21.84 29.76
N ARG A 22 25.09 -22.53 28.72
CA ARG A 22 23.67 -22.50 28.38
C ARG A 22 22.91 -22.95 29.63
N MET A 23 22.22 -22.05 30.33
CA MET A 23 21.10 -22.47 31.17
C MET A 23 19.99 -22.96 30.24
N GLU A 24 20.09 -24.20 29.77
CA GLU A 24 18.89 -24.95 29.44
C GLU A 24 18.12 -25.07 30.75
N GLN A 25 17.02 -24.31 30.90
CA GLN A 25 16.09 -24.55 32.01
C GLN A 25 15.62 -26.00 31.91
N SER A 26 16.15 -26.90 32.72
CA SER A 26 15.72 -28.30 32.74
C SER A 26 14.35 -28.40 33.41
N PHE A 27 13.42 -29.17 32.85
CA PHE A 27 12.18 -29.49 33.56
C PHE A 27 12.51 -30.19 34.88
N PRO A 28 11.86 -29.85 36.02
CA PRO A 28 12.24 -30.39 37.32
C PRO A 28 12.22 -31.92 37.33
N ASP A 29 13.35 -32.53 37.72
CA ASP A 29 13.55 -33.98 37.74
C ASP A 29 12.48 -34.72 38.54
N GLU A 30 12.04 -34.14 39.66
CA GLU A 30 11.01 -34.71 40.51
C GLU A 30 9.64 -34.75 39.80
N GLU A 31 9.30 -33.71 39.05
CA GLU A 31 8.06 -33.66 38.27
C GLU A 31 8.11 -34.66 37.10
N LEU A 32 9.26 -34.78 36.43
CA LEU A 32 9.43 -35.75 35.34
C LEU A 32 9.39 -37.20 35.85
N ARG A 33 10.02 -37.48 36.98
CA ARG A 33 9.93 -38.79 37.64
C ARG A 33 8.49 -39.13 38.00
N ALA A 34 7.72 -38.18 38.50
CA ALA A 34 6.31 -38.38 38.80
C ALA A 34 5.47 -38.64 37.53
N LEU A 35 5.77 -37.97 36.41
CA LEU A 35 5.14 -38.23 35.12
C LEU A 35 5.46 -39.64 34.57
N LYS A 36 6.68 -40.15 34.79
CA LYS A 36 7.09 -41.51 34.43
C LYS A 36 6.50 -42.58 35.36
N ALA A 37 6.27 -42.25 36.63
CA ALA A 37 5.59 -43.13 37.58
C ALA A 37 4.13 -43.38 37.19
N GLY A 38 3.47 -42.39 36.57
CA GLY A 38 2.14 -42.51 35.99
C GLY A 38 0.99 -42.21 36.94
N ALA A 39 -0.22 -42.10 36.38
CA ALA A 39 -1.45 -41.86 37.13
C ALA A 39 -2.60 -42.79 36.70
N ASN A 40 -3.59 -42.94 37.58
CA ASN A 40 -4.80 -43.70 37.31
C ASN A 40 -5.78 -42.86 36.47
N ALA A 41 -5.94 -43.20 35.20
CA ALA A 41 -6.90 -42.55 34.32
C ALA A 41 -7.62 -43.52 33.37
N VAL A 42 -8.87 -43.21 33.04
CA VAL A 42 -9.67 -43.94 32.06
C VAL A 42 -9.77 -43.12 30.78
N LYS A 43 -9.36 -43.71 29.65
CA LYS A 43 -9.55 -43.07 28.34
C LYS A 43 -11.05 -43.02 28.01
N THR A 44 -11.60 -41.82 27.87
CA THR A 44 -12.99 -41.61 27.47
C THR A 44 -13.05 -41.30 25.97
N GLY A 45 -13.97 -41.95 25.25
CA GLY A 45 -14.30 -41.61 23.86
C GLY A 45 -15.18 -40.35 23.80
N SER A 46 -15.30 -39.72 22.62
CA SER A 46 -16.11 -38.51 22.42
C SER A 46 -17.51 -38.65 23.03
N TRP A 47 -17.82 -37.75 23.96
CA TRP A 47 -19.11 -37.46 24.60
C TRP A 47 -20.32 -38.34 24.17
N SER A 48 -20.43 -39.54 24.74
CA SER A 48 -21.71 -40.13 25.15
C SER A 48 -21.52 -41.48 25.88
N ALA A 49 -22.33 -41.65 26.92
CA ALA A 49 -22.74 -42.90 27.60
C ALA A 49 -21.67 -43.74 28.34
N THR A 50 -21.68 -43.55 29.65
CA THR A 50 -21.72 -44.57 30.72
C THR A 50 -20.95 -45.89 30.52
N LEU A 51 -19.83 -46.05 31.24
CA LEU A 51 -19.46 -47.34 31.83
C LEU A 51 -18.70 -47.09 33.15
N HIS A 52 -19.40 -47.26 34.28
CA HIS A 52 -18.80 -47.28 35.60
C HIS A 52 -17.91 -48.51 35.77
N VAL A 53 -16.59 -48.33 35.90
CA VAL A 53 -15.73 -49.32 36.57
C VAL A 53 -14.64 -48.59 37.36
N LYS A 54 -14.68 -48.74 38.70
CA LYS A 54 -13.62 -48.30 39.61
C LYS A 54 -12.27 -48.90 39.16
N MET A 55 -11.26 -48.05 38.98
CA MET A 55 -9.89 -48.53 38.81
C MET A 55 -9.45 -49.27 40.08
N HIS A 56 -8.98 -50.50 39.94
CA HIS A 56 -8.25 -51.16 41.03
C HIS A 56 -6.91 -50.44 41.16
N ALA A 57 -6.71 -49.71 42.26
CA ALA A 57 -5.58 -48.81 42.52
C ALA A 57 -4.19 -49.50 42.65
N LYS A 58 -3.95 -50.67 42.04
CA LYS A 58 -2.74 -51.48 42.24
C LYS A 58 -2.19 -52.23 41.01
N ASP A 59 -2.64 -51.98 39.78
CA ASP A 59 -2.05 -52.58 38.55
C ASP A 59 -1.21 -51.56 37.77
N PRO A 60 0.14 -51.57 37.88
CA PRO A 60 1.04 -50.64 37.20
C PRO A 60 0.96 -50.73 35.67
N SER A 61 0.47 -51.84 35.12
CA SER A 61 0.37 -52.05 33.67
C SER A 61 -0.77 -51.25 33.01
N ARG A 62 -1.55 -50.48 33.78
CA ARG A 62 -2.73 -49.74 33.31
C ARG A 62 -2.66 -48.23 33.54
N LEU A 63 -1.55 -47.71 34.06
CA LEU A 63 -1.34 -46.28 34.28
C LEU A 63 -1.16 -45.54 32.95
N ILE A 64 -1.62 -44.28 32.90
CA ILE A 64 -1.12 -43.32 31.91
C ILE A 64 0.20 -42.76 32.42
N ARG A 65 1.27 -42.87 31.63
CA ARG A 65 2.60 -42.42 32.02
C ARG A 65 3.41 -41.88 30.85
N VAL A 66 4.33 -40.98 31.12
CA VAL A 66 5.35 -40.58 30.14
C VAL A 66 6.35 -41.74 29.98
N THR A 67 6.82 -42.00 28.76
CA THR A 67 7.79 -43.04 28.43
C THR A 67 9.16 -42.76 29.06
N ASP A 68 10.00 -43.79 29.16
CA ASP A 68 11.30 -43.66 29.83
C ASP A 68 12.26 -42.71 29.09
N ASP A 69 12.18 -42.66 27.75
CA ASP A 69 12.86 -41.68 26.89
C ASP A 69 12.25 -40.27 26.95
N ALA A 70 11.12 -40.14 27.67
CA ALA A 70 10.35 -38.92 27.86
C ALA A 70 9.80 -38.26 26.58
N GLN A 71 9.73 -39.02 25.47
CA GLN A 71 9.25 -38.56 24.16
C GLN A 71 7.79 -38.90 23.88
N GLY A 72 7.17 -39.79 24.67
CA GLY A 72 5.83 -40.30 24.44
C GLY A 72 4.99 -40.39 25.70
N LEU A 73 3.67 -40.38 25.52
CA LEU A 73 2.69 -40.72 26.55
C LEU A 73 2.14 -42.12 26.26
N THR A 74 2.28 -43.04 27.20
CA THR A 74 1.89 -44.45 27.01
C THR A 74 0.81 -44.89 28.01
N TRP A 75 -0.08 -45.76 27.54
CA TRP A 75 -1.14 -46.37 28.34
C TRP A 75 -1.61 -47.68 27.69
N ARG A 76 -2.26 -48.57 28.44
CA ARG A 76 -2.75 -49.86 27.93
C ARG A 76 -4.21 -49.79 27.48
N SER A 77 -4.54 -50.32 26.29
CA SER A 77 -5.90 -50.27 25.75
C SER A 77 -6.78 -51.43 26.23
N MET A 78 -8.03 -51.14 26.62
CA MET A 78 -8.97 -52.16 27.13
C MET A 78 -9.53 -53.14 26.09
N LYS A 79 -9.65 -52.75 24.81
CA LYS A 79 -10.37 -53.56 23.79
C LYS A 79 -9.48 -54.44 22.91
N LYS A 80 -8.17 -54.19 22.87
CA LYS A 80 -7.17 -54.94 22.08
C LYS A 80 -5.91 -54.93 22.91
N GLY A 81 -5.58 -56.03 23.59
CA GLY A 81 -4.48 -56.10 24.54
C GLY A 81 -3.18 -55.57 23.92
N GLY A 82 -2.70 -54.42 24.39
CA GLY A 82 -1.49 -53.77 23.89
C GLY A 82 -1.31 -52.37 24.48
N ASN A 83 -0.04 -51.95 24.62
CA ASN A 83 0.32 -50.59 24.98
C ASN A 83 0.12 -49.67 23.77
N LYS A 84 -0.51 -48.53 23.98
CA LYS A 84 -0.59 -47.43 23.02
C LYS A 84 0.36 -46.34 23.47
N THR A 85 1.09 -45.79 22.51
CA THR A 85 1.99 -44.66 22.76
C THR A 85 1.62 -43.52 21.82
N LEU A 86 1.48 -42.32 22.39
CA LEU A 86 1.27 -41.07 21.68
C LEU A 86 2.58 -40.28 21.75
N PRO A 87 3.25 -40.01 20.63
CA PRO A 87 4.40 -39.10 20.62
C PRO A 87 3.97 -37.72 21.15
N LEU A 88 4.68 -37.22 22.16
CA LEU A 88 4.35 -35.93 22.81
C LEU A 88 4.58 -34.76 21.85
N GLU A 89 5.50 -34.88 20.89
CA GLU A 89 5.71 -33.91 19.79
C GLU A 89 4.44 -33.66 18.96
N LYS A 90 3.51 -34.63 18.91
CA LYS A 90 2.26 -34.51 18.15
C LYS A 90 1.15 -33.82 18.94
N VAL A 91 1.35 -33.62 20.25
CA VAL A 91 0.37 -32.97 21.13
C VAL A 91 0.50 -31.45 20.99
N ARG A 92 -0.56 -30.82 20.47
CA ARG A 92 -0.62 -29.37 20.28
C ARG A 92 -1.02 -28.64 21.56
N ARG A 93 -1.99 -29.19 22.29
CA ARG A 93 -2.54 -28.57 23.51
C ARG A 93 -3.03 -29.60 24.50
N VAL A 94 -2.85 -29.31 25.78
CA VAL A 94 -3.37 -30.07 26.93
C VAL A 94 -4.39 -29.20 27.64
N HIS A 95 -5.64 -29.63 27.69
CA HIS A 95 -6.73 -28.94 28.38
C HIS A 95 -7.06 -29.69 29.66
N LEU A 96 -7.20 -28.96 30.76
CA LEU A 96 -7.64 -29.50 32.04
C LEU A 96 -9.09 -29.12 32.26
N ASP A 97 -9.93 -30.10 32.55
CA ASP A 97 -11.30 -29.91 33.00
C ASP A 97 -11.34 -30.30 34.48
N LYS A 98 -11.32 -29.28 35.34
CA LYS A 98 -11.27 -29.47 36.80
C LYS A 98 -12.59 -30.04 37.33
N ASP A 99 -13.72 -29.67 36.72
CA ASP A 99 -15.06 -30.13 37.12
C ASP A 99 -15.23 -31.62 36.83
N LYS A 100 -14.71 -32.07 35.69
CA LYS A 100 -14.73 -33.48 35.28
C LYS A 100 -13.50 -34.26 35.70
N LYS A 101 -12.54 -33.64 36.39
CA LYS A 101 -11.24 -34.23 36.76
C LYS A 101 -10.60 -34.94 35.57
N SER A 102 -10.52 -34.27 34.43
CA SER A 102 -10.06 -34.89 33.18
C SER A 102 -9.04 -34.03 32.44
N VAL A 103 -8.23 -34.68 31.60
CA VAL A 103 -7.30 -34.03 30.69
C VAL A 103 -7.63 -34.40 29.25
N LYS A 104 -7.66 -33.40 28.36
CA LYS A 104 -7.86 -33.58 26.93
C LYS A 104 -6.61 -33.13 26.16
N LEU A 105 -6.09 -34.03 25.33
CA LEU A 105 -4.95 -33.82 24.46
C LEU A 105 -5.43 -33.63 23.02
N ASP A 106 -5.18 -32.46 22.45
CA ASP A 106 -5.41 -32.21 21.03
C ASP A 106 -4.14 -32.55 20.24
N VAL A 107 -4.30 -33.39 19.21
CA VAL A 107 -3.18 -34.02 18.49
C VAL A 107 -3.23 -33.64 17.01
N SER A 108 -2.10 -33.13 16.49
CA SER A 108 -1.97 -32.69 15.10
C SER A 108 -2.25 -33.82 14.11
N GLY A 109 -3.28 -33.72 13.26
CA GLY A 109 -3.58 -34.72 12.22
C GLY A 109 -4.13 -36.05 12.74
N TYR A 110 -4.51 -36.14 14.02
CA TYR A 110 -5.08 -37.34 14.64
C TYR A 110 -6.33 -37.00 15.49
N LYS A 111 -7.06 -38.02 15.94
CA LYS A 111 -8.16 -37.85 16.91
C LYS A 111 -7.61 -37.39 18.26
N SER A 112 -8.24 -36.38 18.88
CA SER A 112 -7.94 -35.97 20.26
C SER A 112 -8.16 -37.11 21.26
N TYR A 113 -7.43 -37.08 22.37
CA TYR A 113 -7.52 -38.08 23.45
C TYR A 113 -8.03 -37.41 24.72
N ALA A 114 -8.98 -38.02 25.41
CA ALA A 114 -9.46 -37.56 26.71
C ALA A 114 -9.24 -38.65 27.76
N PHE A 115 -8.80 -38.25 28.95
CA PHE A 115 -8.53 -39.11 30.08
C PHE A 115 -9.20 -38.54 31.33
N GLU A 116 -10.07 -39.32 31.95
CA GLU A 116 -10.73 -38.97 33.21
C GLU A 116 -9.98 -39.64 34.37
N PHE A 117 -9.61 -38.86 35.38
CA PHE A 117 -8.84 -39.32 36.52
C PHE A 117 -9.73 -39.88 37.62
N ALA A 118 -9.29 -40.95 38.27
CA ALA A 118 -10.08 -41.62 39.30
C ALA A 118 -10.31 -40.74 40.55
N ASN A 119 -9.32 -39.92 40.90
CA ASN A 119 -9.30 -39.14 42.13
C ASN A 119 -8.81 -37.69 41.86
N ALA A 120 -9.19 -36.73 42.72
CA ALA A 120 -8.73 -35.34 42.58
C ALA A 120 -7.21 -35.19 42.72
N SER A 121 -6.56 -36.07 43.49
CA SER A 121 -5.10 -36.14 43.63
C SER A 121 -4.37 -36.50 42.33
N ASP A 122 -5.04 -37.23 41.43
CA ASP A 122 -4.49 -37.63 40.13
C ASP A 122 -4.61 -36.50 39.10
N LEU A 123 -5.43 -35.47 39.33
CA LEU A 123 -5.51 -34.29 38.47
C LEU A 123 -4.18 -33.50 38.43
N VAL A 124 -3.39 -33.60 39.50
CA VAL A 124 -2.03 -33.06 39.59
C VAL A 124 -1.12 -33.64 38.51
N TYR A 125 -1.35 -34.89 38.07
CA TYR A 125 -0.66 -35.48 36.94
C TYR A 125 -1.01 -34.76 35.63
N GLY A 126 -2.27 -34.39 35.43
CA GLY A 126 -2.72 -33.60 34.29
C GLY A 126 -2.05 -32.22 34.25
N GLU A 127 -1.96 -31.53 35.39
CA GLU A 127 -1.25 -30.25 35.53
C GLU A 127 0.23 -30.37 35.18
N ARG A 128 0.91 -31.41 35.71
CA ARG A 128 2.31 -31.71 35.37
C ARG A 128 2.49 -32.01 33.89
N LEU A 129 1.58 -32.79 33.29
CA LEU A 129 1.64 -33.15 31.89
C LEU A 129 1.45 -31.92 30.98
N GLN A 130 0.55 -31.00 31.35
CA GLN A 130 0.37 -29.73 30.66
C GLN A 130 1.66 -28.90 30.69
N ARG A 131 2.31 -28.79 31.87
CA ARG A 131 3.61 -28.09 32.00
C ARG A 131 4.71 -28.76 31.20
N TYR A 132 4.81 -30.08 31.23
CA TYR A 132 5.85 -30.84 30.52
C TYR A 132 5.71 -30.76 29.00
N VAL A 133 4.48 -30.85 28.47
CA VAL A 133 4.22 -30.61 27.05
C VAL A 133 4.56 -29.17 26.66
N GLY A 134 4.23 -28.19 27.50
CA GLY A 134 4.64 -26.80 27.31
C GLY A 134 6.16 -26.63 27.26
N PHE A 135 6.88 -27.29 28.18
CA PHE A 135 8.35 -27.33 28.21
C PHE A 135 8.95 -27.92 26.93
N LEU A 136 8.47 -29.09 26.47
CA LEU A 136 8.96 -29.71 25.24
C LEU A 136 8.72 -28.83 24.00
N GLN A 137 7.57 -28.18 23.94
CA GLN A 137 7.24 -27.22 22.86
C GLN A 137 8.17 -26.00 22.91
N GLN A 138 8.48 -25.48 24.10
CA GLN A 138 9.43 -24.38 24.26
C GLN A 138 10.85 -24.78 23.82
N GLN A 139 11.30 -25.98 24.19
CA GLN A 139 12.61 -26.50 23.78
C GLN A 139 12.71 -26.71 22.27
N ALA A 140 11.65 -27.26 21.64
CA ALA A 140 11.58 -27.41 20.19
C ALA A 140 11.60 -26.07 19.45
N ARG A 141 10.85 -25.07 19.95
CA ARG A 141 10.88 -23.69 19.43
C ARG A 141 12.28 -23.07 19.52
N SER A 142 12.96 -23.27 20.65
CA SER A 142 14.33 -22.76 20.85
C SER A 142 15.33 -23.39 19.87
N ARG A 143 15.22 -24.69 19.58
CA ARG A 143 16.11 -25.37 18.61
C ARG A 143 15.85 -24.93 17.17
N ASN A 144 14.58 -24.76 16.79
CA ASN A 144 14.22 -24.27 15.46
C ASN A 144 14.67 -22.81 15.25
N ALA A 145 14.50 -21.97 16.28
CA ALA A 145 14.95 -20.59 16.22
C ALA A 145 16.46 -20.46 16.04
N ASP A 146 17.26 -21.27 16.75
CA ASP A 146 18.71 -21.33 16.57
C ASP A 146 19.09 -21.72 15.14
N HIS A 147 18.38 -22.70 14.55
CA HIS A 147 18.63 -23.17 13.18
C HIS A 147 18.29 -22.10 12.13
N GLU A 148 17.15 -21.44 12.26
CA GLU A 148 16.74 -20.40 11.31
C GLU A 148 17.57 -19.13 11.41
N LEU A 149 17.98 -18.77 12.62
CA LEU A 149 18.91 -17.67 12.85
C LEU A 149 20.28 -17.94 12.20
N ARG A 150 20.75 -19.19 12.22
CA ARG A 150 21.94 -19.62 11.47
C ARG A 150 21.72 -19.54 9.96
N ASN A 151 20.57 -19.97 9.45
CA ASN A 151 20.28 -19.83 8.03
C ASN A 151 20.26 -18.36 7.57
N LEU A 152 19.75 -17.44 8.40
CA LEU A 152 19.79 -16.01 8.08
C LEU A 152 21.21 -15.46 8.12
N TRP A 153 22.01 -15.90 9.08
CA TRP A 153 23.43 -15.57 9.14
C TRP A 153 24.17 -16.03 7.87
N GLU A 154 23.98 -17.28 7.44
CA GLU A 154 24.61 -17.82 6.23
C GLU A 154 24.23 -17.07 4.95
N LYS A 155 23.04 -16.45 4.92
CA LYS A 155 22.63 -15.57 3.81
C LYS A 155 23.22 -14.17 3.92
N ALA A 156 23.42 -13.69 5.14
CA ALA A 156 24.00 -12.38 5.41
C ALA A 156 25.50 -12.38 5.11
N ASP A 157 26.22 -13.39 5.61
CA ASP A 157 27.65 -13.63 5.47
C ASP A 157 27.93 -14.30 4.12
N LYS A 158 27.94 -13.50 3.05
CA LYS A 158 28.05 -13.98 1.65
C LYS A 158 29.46 -14.45 1.33
N ASN A 159 30.47 -13.85 1.97
CA ASN A 159 31.87 -14.19 1.76
C ASN A 159 32.36 -15.32 2.70
N HIS A 160 31.55 -15.71 3.69
CA HIS A 160 31.78 -16.78 4.66
C HIS A 160 33.01 -16.56 5.56
N ASP A 161 33.31 -15.31 5.90
CA ASP A 161 34.42 -14.97 6.80
C ASP A 161 34.01 -14.89 8.28
N ASN A 162 32.74 -15.17 8.60
CA ASN A 162 32.13 -15.08 9.92
C ASN A 162 32.02 -13.65 10.48
N ALA A 163 31.95 -12.64 9.61
CA ALA A 163 31.71 -11.26 9.98
C ALA A 163 30.95 -10.52 8.87
N LEU A 164 29.96 -9.70 9.21
CA LEU A 164 29.29 -8.87 8.20
C LEU A 164 30.00 -7.54 8.03
N GLN A 165 30.54 -7.28 6.84
CA GLN A 165 31.02 -5.94 6.47
C GLN A 165 29.86 -5.02 6.11
N GLU A 166 30.10 -3.70 6.03
CA GLU A 166 29.06 -2.68 5.74
C GLU A 166 28.20 -3.02 4.52
N ASP A 167 28.81 -3.50 3.43
CA ASP A 167 28.09 -3.85 2.20
C ASP A 167 27.20 -5.10 2.38
N GLU A 168 27.71 -6.15 3.05
CA GLU A 168 26.93 -7.35 3.37
C GLU A 168 25.80 -7.05 4.35
N PHE A 169 26.09 -6.18 5.32
CA PHE A 169 25.13 -5.70 6.30
C PHE A 169 23.96 -4.96 5.65
N VAL A 170 24.25 -3.98 4.80
CA VAL A 170 23.25 -3.20 4.06
C VAL A 170 22.47 -4.09 3.10
N ASP A 171 23.13 -5.01 2.40
CA ASP A 171 22.48 -5.96 1.52
C ASP A 171 21.56 -6.92 2.28
N PHE A 172 21.98 -7.41 3.45
CA PHE A 172 21.17 -8.28 4.30
C PHE A 172 19.89 -7.55 4.75
N LEU A 173 20.02 -6.33 5.27
CA LEU A 173 18.86 -5.50 5.62
C LEU A 173 17.89 -5.36 4.44
N ARG A 174 18.41 -5.06 3.24
CA ARG A 174 17.59 -4.78 2.06
C ARG A 174 16.96 -6.02 1.45
N LEU A 175 17.74 -7.07 1.25
CA LEU A 175 17.36 -8.25 0.46
C LEU A 175 16.65 -9.30 1.31
N GLU A 176 17.08 -9.49 2.57
CA GLU A 176 16.49 -10.49 3.45
C GLU A 176 15.45 -9.89 4.39
N LEU A 177 15.65 -8.67 4.92
CA LEU A 177 14.70 -8.06 5.87
C LEU A 177 13.73 -7.05 5.23
N HIS A 178 13.90 -6.71 3.94
CA HIS A 178 13.16 -5.65 3.26
C HIS A 178 13.26 -4.28 3.94
N ILE A 179 14.39 -4.02 4.61
CA ILE A 179 14.78 -2.74 5.19
C ILE A 179 15.70 -2.05 4.19
N ASP A 180 15.11 -1.24 3.32
CA ASP A 180 15.85 -0.53 2.28
C ASP A 180 16.43 0.77 2.87
N LEU A 181 17.56 0.65 3.55
CA LEU A 181 18.37 1.74 4.08
C LEU A 181 19.66 1.92 3.27
N LYS A 182 19.61 1.62 1.96
CA LYS A 182 20.78 1.60 1.08
C LYS A 182 21.56 2.91 1.20
N GLN A 183 22.79 2.81 1.71
CA GLN A 183 23.72 3.95 1.91
C GLN A 183 23.17 5.05 2.84
N SER A 184 22.22 4.73 3.73
CA SER A 184 21.72 5.68 4.73
C SER A 184 22.65 5.75 5.95
N PHE A 185 22.71 6.92 6.56
CA PHE A 185 23.36 7.10 7.85
C PHE A 185 22.77 6.19 8.93
N THR A 186 21.48 5.89 8.84
CA THR A 186 20.78 5.04 9.80
C THR A 186 21.24 3.60 9.73
N ALA A 187 21.54 3.07 8.54
CA ALA A 187 22.16 1.75 8.42
C ALA A 187 23.54 1.72 9.11
N ARG A 188 24.37 2.74 8.91
CA ARG A 188 25.69 2.84 9.58
C ARG A 188 25.56 2.95 11.08
N LYS A 189 24.68 3.82 11.58
CA LYS A 189 24.41 3.93 13.02
C LYS A 189 23.88 2.65 13.62
N LEU A 190 23.04 1.91 12.89
CA LEU A 190 22.55 0.62 13.34
C LEU A 190 23.69 -0.40 13.45
N MET A 191 24.58 -0.42 12.47
CA MET A 191 25.81 -1.23 12.50
C MET A 191 26.70 -0.82 13.67
N GLU A 192 27.09 0.45 13.78
CA GLU A 192 27.92 1.00 14.87
C GLU A 192 27.31 0.76 16.26
N PHE A 193 25.98 0.74 16.37
CA PHE A 193 25.29 0.48 17.63
C PHE A 193 25.35 -1.00 18.04
N HIS A 194 25.44 -1.91 17.08
CA HIS A 194 25.47 -3.35 17.30
C HIS A 194 26.87 -3.96 17.22
N ASP A 195 27.84 -3.25 16.65
CA ASP A 195 29.28 -3.49 16.76
C ASP A 195 29.74 -3.08 18.19
N GLU A 196 29.58 -4.00 19.14
CA GLU A 196 29.86 -3.75 20.55
C GLU A 196 31.37 -3.72 20.83
N ASN A 197 32.12 -4.51 20.06
CA ASN A 197 33.56 -4.67 20.22
C ASN A 197 34.36 -3.57 19.47
N LYS A 198 33.71 -2.83 18.55
CA LYS A 198 34.21 -1.73 17.73
C LYS A 198 35.28 -2.13 16.72
N ASP A 199 35.19 -3.34 16.17
CA ASP A 199 36.09 -3.86 15.15
C ASP A 199 35.68 -3.47 13.71
N GLY A 200 34.51 -2.84 13.55
CA GLY A 200 33.99 -2.34 12.28
C GLY A 200 33.20 -3.38 11.48
N VAL A 201 32.88 -4.54 12.08
CA VAL A 201 32.04 -5.58 11.49
C VAL A 201 30.95 -6.04 12.47
N ILE A 202 30.03 -6.89 12.03
CA ILE A 202 29.03 -7.52 12.93
C ILE A 202 29.34 -9.01 13.00
N ASP A 203 29.68 -9.51 14.18
CA ASP A 203 29.85 -10.95 14.42
C ASP A 203 28.50 -11.68 14.61
N TYR A 204 28.52 -13.02 14.65
CA TYR A 204 27.28 -13.81 14.81
C TYR A 204 26.50 -13.42 16.06
N ASN A 205 27.16 -13.21 17.21
CA ASN A 205 26.48 -12.89 18.46
C ASN A 205 25.84 -11.48 18.41
N GLU A 206 26.56 -10.51 17.85
CA GLU A 206 26.08 -9.15 17.60
C GLU A 206 24.88 -9.17 16.65
N PHE A 207 24.93 -9.98 15.59
CA PHE A 207 23.82 -10.22 14.69
C PHE A 207 22.57 -10.76 15.41
N GLN A 208 22.71 -11.70 16.35
CA GLN A 208 21.57 -12.20 17.14
C GLN A 208 20.93 -11.06 17.96
N ARG A 209 21.75 -10.23 18.60
CA ARG A 209 21.28 -9.10 19.44
C ARG A 209 20.61 -8.03 18.58
N MET A 210 21.19 -7.73 17.43
CA MET A 210 20.61 -6.82 16.46
C MET A 210 19.25 -7.28 15.95
N LEU A 211 19.13 -8.53 15.49
CA LEU A 211 17.84 -9.01 14.99
C LEU A 211 16.77 -8.97 16.09
N LYS A 212 17.14 -9.28 17.32
CA LYS A 212 16.24 -9.12 18.47
C LYS A 212 15.84 -7.66 18.71
N HIS A 213 16.75 -6.71 18.51
CA HIS A 213 16.44 -5.28 18.59
C HIS A 213 15.49 -4.84 17.46
N LEU A 214 15.75 -5.25 16.21
CA LEU A 214 14.87 -4.94 15.07
C LEU A 214 13.48 -5.56 15.19
N GLN A 215 13.32 -6.62 16.01
CA GLN A 215 12.04 -7.24 16.34
C GLN A 215 11.24 -6.45 17.38
N ASN A 216 11.76 -5.36 17.94
CA ASN A 216 11.02 -4.54 18.87
C ASN A 216 10.00 -3.67 18.11
N PRO A 217 8.69 -3.84 18.35
CA PRO A 217 7.66 -3.01 17.73
C PRO A 217 7.75 -1.56 18.25
N PRO A 218 7.42 -0.55 17.42
CA PRO A 218 7.23 0.80 17.91
C PRO A 218 6.19 0.84 19.05
N ALA A 219 6.45 1.64 20.09
CA ALA A 219 5.63 1.65 21.31
C ALA A 219 4.13 1.86 21.03
N VAL A 220 3.79 2.73 20.09
CA VAL A 220 2.40 2.99 19.68
C VAL A 220 1.71 1.75 19.10
N ILE A 221 2.44 0.88 18.38
CA ILE A 221 1.88 -0.38 17.88
C ILE A 221 1.69 -1.38 19.00
N MET A 222 2.63 -1.41 19.95
CA MET A 222 2.51 -2.25 21.14
C MET A 222 1.32 -1.84 22.01
N GLU A 223 1.06 -0.54 22.15
CA GLU A 223 -0.11 -0.01 22.87
C GLU A 223 -1.43 -0.47 22.21
N ILE A 224 -1.54 -0.35 20.89
CA ILE A 224 -2.72 -0.85 20.15
C ILE A 224 -2.85 -2.36 20.32
N PHE A 225 -1.75 -3.11 20.21
CA PHE A 225 -1.76 -4.56 20.36
C PHE A 225 -2.22 -4.99 21.76
N LEU A 226 -1.69 -4.35 22.82
CA LEU A 226 -2.03 -4.65 24.21
C LEU A 226 -3.45 -4.22 24.61
N GLN A 227 -4.05 -3.27 23.89
CA GLN A 227 -5.44 -2.87 24.12
C GLN A 227 -6.43 -4.01 23.82
N TYR A 228 -6.10 -4.88 22.85
CA TYR A 228 -6.97 -5.97 22.40
C TYR A 228 -6.42 -7.36 22.73
N GLY A 229 -5.09 -7.52 22.81
CA GLY A 229 -4.44 -8.81 23.02
C GLY A 229 -4.49 -9.31 24.46
N GLY A 230 -4.37 -10.63 24.62
CA GLY A 230 -4.26 -11.29 25.92
C GLY A 230 -2.88 -11.15 26.56
N PHE A 231 -2.78 -11.47 27.86
CA PHE A 231 -1.51 -11.50 28.61
C PHE A 231 -0.50 -12.54 28.09
N ASP A 232 -0.90 -13.41 27.17
CA ASP A 232 -0.05 -14.43 26.53
C ASP A 232 0.74 -13.88 25.33
N GLY A 233 0.58 -12.60 24.99
CA GLY A 233 1.29 -11.95 23.89
C GLY A 233 0.78 -12.36 22.50
N ILE A 234 -0.44 -12.91 22.44
CA ILE A 234 -1.11 -13.31 21.21
C ILE A 234 -2.44 -12.57 21.10
N LEU A 235 -2.75 -12.10 19.90
CA LEU A 235 -4.01 -11.49 19.54
C LEU A 235 -4.84 -12.55 18.81
N SER A 236 -5.79 -13.14 19.53
CA SER A 236 -6.60 -14.25 19.05
C SER A 236 -7.53 -13.85 17.90
N GLU A 237 -8.21 -14.83 17.29
CA GLU A 237 -9.23 -14.55 16.28
C GLU A 237 -10.34 -13.62 16.77
N SER A 238 -10.78 -13.79 18.02
CA SER A 238 -11.80 -12.95 18.66
C SER A 238 -11.27 -11.55 18.94
N ASP A 239 -10.05 -11.44 19.47
CA ASP A 239 -9.41 -10.15 19.75
C ASP A 239 -9.21 -9.33 18.47
N LEU A 240 -8.79 -10.01 17.38
CA LEU A 240 -8.64 -9.36 16.07
C LEU A 240 -9.99 -8.92 15.52
N ALA A 241 -11.03 -9.75 15.65
CA ALA A 241 -12.37 -9.36 15.23
C ALA A 241 -12.87 -8.14 16.02
N GLU A 242 -12.61 -8.07 17.32
CA GLU A 242 -12.93 -6.90 18.14
C GLU A 242 -12.19 -5.65 17.67
N PHE A 243 -10.87 -5.74 17.41
CA PHE A 243 -10.10 -4.65 16.82
C PHE A 243 -10.66 -4.21 15.45
N LEU A 244 -11.04 -5.17 14.60
CA LEU A 244 -11.59 -4.90 13.27
C LEU A 244 -12.94 -4.16 13.36
N VAL A 245 -13.81 -4.51 14.31
CA VAL A 245 -15.07 -3.78 14.55
C VAL A 245 -14.80 -2.42 15.17
N SER A 246 -14.04 -2.37 16.27
CA SER A 246 -13.86 -1.18 17.10
C SER A 246 -13.03 -0.11 16.41
N GLU A 247 -11.91 -0.48 15.82
CA GLU A 247 -10.96 0.46 15.21
C GLU A 247 -11.12 0.54 13.70
N GLN A 248 -11.23 -0.60 13.01
CA GLN A 248 -11.31 -0.63 11.54
C GLN A 248 -12.73 -0.40 10.99
N LYS A 249 -13.72 -0.26 11.87
CA LYS A 249 -15.15 -0.05 11.58
C LYS A 249 -15.72 -1.09 10.61
N VAL A 250 -15.29 -2.33 10.75
CA VAL A 250 -15.94 -3.45 10.06
C VAL A 250 -17.40 -3.52 10.50
N PRO A 251 -18.38 -3.56 9.58
CA PRO A 251 -19.78 -3.31 9.92
C PRO A 251 -20.44 -4.36 10.83
N THR A 252 -19.96 -5.61 10.81
CA THR A 252 -20.54 -6.70 11.59
C THR A 252 -19.48 -7.60 12.19
N GLU A 253 -19.75 -8.14 13.37
CA GLU A 253 -18.89 -9.13 14.03
C GLU A 253 -18.67 -10.37 13.15
N ALA A 254 -19.70 -10.86 12.45
CA ALA A 254 -19.56 -12.01 11.57
C ALA A 254 -18.56 -11.75 10.41
N ALA A 255 -18.61 -10.56 9.81
CA ALA A 255 -17.64 -10.15 8.79
C ALA A 255 -16.24 -9.99 9.39
N ALA A 256 -16.14 -9.39 10.58
CA ALA A 256 -14.89 -9.21 11.29
C ALA A 256 -14.22 -10.54 11.65
N MET A 257 -14.97 -11.51 12.18
CA MET A 257 -14.48 -12.87 12.47
C MET A 257 -14.00 -13.57 11.20
N SER A 258 -14.73 -13.43 10.08
CA SER A 258 -14.32 -14.01 8.80
C SER A 258 -12.99 -13.40 8.30
N MET A 259 -12.86 -12.08 8.37
CA MET A 259 -11.62 -11.38 8.02
C MET A 259 -10.48 -11.74 8.97
N ALA A 260 -10.72 -11.81 10.28
CA ALA A 260 -9.73 -12.18 11.27
C ALA A 260 -9.14 -13.57 10.98
N ARG A 261 -9.98 -14.57 10.70
CA ARG A 261 -9.53 -15.91 10.27
C ARG A 261 -8.68 -15.86 9.02
N HIS A 262 -9.09 -15.07 8.04
CA HIS A 262 -8.35 -14.95 6.79
C HIS A 262 -6.96 -14.34 7.02
N ILE A 263 -6.89 -13.22 7.77
CA ILE A 263 -5.65 -12.52 8.10
C ILE A 263 -4.72 -13.45 8.90
N ILE A 264 -5.22 -14.09 9.96
CA ILE A 264 -4.45 -15.04 10.78
C ILE A 264 -3.95 -16.21 9.93
N SER A 265 -4.78 -16.76 9.05
CA SER A 265 -4.36 -17.85 8.17
C SER A 265 -3.28 -17.42 7.17
N LYS A 266 -3.32 -16.19 6.67
CA LYS A 266 -2.33 -15.66 5.72
C LYS A 266 -1.01 -15.35 6.41
N LEU A 267 -1.05 -14.62 7.51
CA LEU A 267 0.14 -14.17 8.23
C LEU A 267 0.73 -15.25 9.15
N GLY A 268 -0.08 -16.20 9.61
CA GLY A 268 0.35 -17.38 10.37
C GLY A 268 1.21 -18.36 9.57
N ASN A 269 1.11 -18.33 8.23
CA ASN A 269 1.96 -19.09 7.30
C ASN A 269 3.11 -18.25 6.72
N SER A 270 3.28 -17.00 7.18
CA SER A 270 4.32 -16.10 6.67
C SER A 270 5.70 -16.60 7.10
N THR A 271 6.60 -16.78 6.13
CA THR A 271 8.01 -17.15 6.35
C THR A 271 8.92 -15.93 6.50
N HIS A 272 8.37 -14.79 6.95
CA HIS A 272 9.14 -13.55 6.99
C HIS A 272 10.34 -13.70 7.93
N PRO A 273 11.56 -13.32 7.50
CA PRO A 273 12.81 -13.46 8.27
C PRO A 273 12.84 -12.80 9.64
N MET A 274 11.85 -11.99 10.00
CA MET A 274 11.73 -11.44 11.36
C MET A 274 11.00 -12.37 12.34
N HIS A 275 10.57 -13.56 11.92
CA HIS A 275 9.67 -14.45 12.66
C HIS A 275 10.26 -15.81 13.05
N PHE A 276 11.59 -15.99 13.00
CA PHE A 276 12.23 -17.30 13.17
C PHE A 276 12.02 -17.99 14.53
N HIS A 277 11.48 -17.27 15.52
CA HIS A 277 11.09 -17.83 16.82
C HIS A 277 9.65 -18.38 16.88
N LEU A 278 8.88 -18.28 15.79
CA LEU A 278 7.41 -18.39 15.84
C LEU A 278 6.82 -19.48 14.95
N HIS A 279 7.63 -20.45 14.50
CA HIS A 279 7.10 -21.61 13.77
C HIS A 279 6.29 -22.54 14.68
N GLY A 280 4.98 -22.32 14.62
CA GLY A 280 3.93 -23.15 15.20
C GLY A 280 2.57 -22.54 14.89
N SER A 281 1.57 -23.35 14.56
CA SER A 281 0.19 -22.88 14.36
C SER A 281 -0.32 -22.20 15.63
N THR A 282 -0.18 -20.88 15.72
CA THR A 282 -0.85 -20.06 16.74
C THR A 282 -2.29 -19.82 16.28
N ASN A 283 -3.26 -19.92 17.18
CA ASN A 283 -4.64 -19.56 16.89
C ASN A 283 -4.85 -18.02 16.90
N GLY A 284 -3.87 -17.25 16.45
CA GLY A 284 -3.81 -15.79 16.61
C GLY A 284 -2.51 -15.18 16.07
N LEU A 285 -2.44 -13.84 16.08
CA LEU A 285 -1.29 -13.04 15.64
C LEU A 285 -0.37 -12.68 16.81
N THR A 286 0.93 -12.76 16.58
CA THR A 286 1.93 -12.07 17.42
C THR A 286 1.96 -10.57 17.09
N VAL A 287 2.59 -9.75 17.93
CA VAL A 287 2.73 -8.30 17.67
C VAL A 287 3.41 -8.00 16.33
N LEU A 288 4.41 -8.80 15.94
CA LEU A 288 5.08 -8.64 14.64
C LEU A 288 4.16 -8.99 13.46
N GLN A 289 3.32 -10.02 13.59
CA GLN A 289 2.35 -10.35 12.54
C GLN A 289 1.22 -9.32 12.50
N PHE A 290 0.85 -8.74 13.64
CA PHE A 290 -0.07 -7.63 13.69
C PHE A 290 0.51 -6.37 13.02
N MET A 291 1.80 -6.07 13.20
CA MET A 291 2.50 -5.03 12.44
C MET A 291 2.47 -5.30 10.93
N GLN A 292 2.73 -6.54 10.51
CA GLN A 292 2.63 -6.92 9.09
C GLN A 292 1.24 -6.66 8.54
N TYR A 293 0.18 -6.98 9.30
CA TYR A 293 -1.17 -6.62 8.93
C TYR A 293 -1.33 -5.10 8.80
N LEU A 294 -0.93 -4.34 9.82
CA LEU A 294 -1.12 -2.88 9.86
C LEU A 294 -0.40 -2.16 8.70
N PHE A 295 0.77 -2.65 8.28
CA PHE A 295 1.59 -2.08 7.21
C PHE A 295 1.37 -2.75 5.85
N SER A 296 0.34 -3.59 5.73
CA SER A 296 0.03 -4.27 4.48
C SER A 296 -0.85 -3.40 3.60
N GLU A 297 -0.36 -3.04 2.41
CA GLU A 297 -1.21 -2.47 1.35
C GLU A 297 -2.32 -3.46 0.92
N GLU A 298 -2.03 -4.76 0.91
CA GLU A 298 -2.98 -5.80 0.51
C GLU A 298 -4.13 -5.98 1.52
N HIS A 299 -3.84 -5.92 2.81
CA HIS A 299 -4.81 -6.26 3.85
C HIS A 299 -5.33 -5.03 4.62
N ASN A 300 -4.61 -3.91 4.59
CA ASN A 300 -4.90 -2.74 5.41
C ASN A 300 -4.70 -1.39 4.70
N SER A 301 -4.74 -1.34 3.36
CA SER A 301 -4.72 -0.07 2.63
C SER A 301 -5.86 0.86 3.02
N ALA A 302 -5.59 2.17 2.99
CA ALA A 302 -6.58 3.23 3.13
C ALA A 302 -7.63 3.26 2.01
N GLN A 303 -7.36 2.61 0.88
CA GLN A 303 -8.28 2.47 -0.25
C GLN A 303 -8.74 1.01 -0.41
N GLU A 304 -10.04 0.79 -0.62
CA GLU A 304 -10.66 -0.53 -0.65
C GLU A 304 -10.19 -1.45 -1.77
N ASN A 305 -10.01 -0.93 -2.99
CA ASN A 305 -9.71 -1.75 -4.17
C ASN A 305 -8.30 -1.55 -4.73
N ILE A 306 -7.36 -1.03 -3.93
CA ILE A 306 -6.02 -0.67 -4.43
C ILE A 306 -5.24 -1.86 -5.01
N THR A 307 -5.51 -3.08 -4.54
CA THR A 307 -4.83 -4.31 -4.98
C THR A 307 -5.59 -5.06 -6.07
N ALA A 308 -6.67 -4.49 -6.60
CA ALA A 308 -7.37 -5.07 -7.73
C ALA A 308 -6.42 -5.18 -8.94
N LYS A 309 -6.40 -6.35 -9.57
CA LYS A 309 -5.45 -6.67 -10.67
C LYS A 309 -6.01 -6.36 -12.06
N ALA A 310 -7.31 -6.06 -12.13
CA ALA A 310 -8.02 -5.77 -13.37
C ALA A 310 -9.07 -4.67 -13.11
N PRO A 311 -9.47 -3.88 -14.11
CA PRO A 311 -10.51 -2.87 -13.96
C PRO A 311 -11.78 -3.47 -13.33
N TYR A 312 -12.34 -2.79 -12.33
CA TYR A 312 -13.52 -3.21 -11.56
C TYR A 312 -14.71 -2.26 -11.71
N HIS A 313 -14.53 -1.09 -12.31
CA HIS A 313 -15.64 -0.26 -12.78
C HIS A 313 -16.29 -0.89 -14.02
N ASP A 314 -17.55 -0.54 -14.29
CA ASP A 314 -18.18 -0.88 -15.56
C ASP A 314 -17.40 -0.20 -16.71
N MET A 315 -16.80 -1.00 -17.59
CA MET A 315 -16.00 -0.56 -18.75
C MET A 315 -16.82 -0.55 -20.06
N THR A 316 -18.12 -0.78 -19.99
CA THR A 316 -19.05 -0.89 -21.14
C THR A 316 -19.87 0.38 -21.39
N GLN A 317 -19.69 1.42 -20.58
CA GLN A 317 -20.33 2.72 -20.82
C GLN A 317 -19.63 3.49 -21.94
N SER A 318 -20.31 4.45 -22.57
CA SER A 318 -19.69 5.39 -23.52
C SER A 318 -18.44 6.04 -22.95
N LEU A 319 -17.41 6.24 -23.78
CA LEU A 319 -16.18 6.96 -23.43
C LEU A 319 -16.42 8.33 -22.78
N SER A 320 -17.52 9.01 -23.11
CA SER A 320 -17.89 10.30 -22.50
C SER A 320 -18.13 10.22 -20.99
N LYS A 321 -18.35 9.02 -20.44
CA LYS A 321 -18.65 8.79 -19.02
C LYS A 321 -17.41 8.45 -18.18
N TYR A 322 -16.19 8.60 -18.70
CA TYR A 322 -14.97 8.31 -17.96
C TYR A 322 -14.08 9.55 -17.83
N TYR A 323 -13.46 9.71 -16.67
CA TYR A 323 -12.24 10.49 -16.56
C TYR A 323 -11.09 9.71 -17.17
N ILE A 324 -10.23 10.38 -17.93
CA ILE A 324 -9.13 9.77 -18.69
C ILE A 324 -7.82 10.42 -18.28
N ASN A 325 -6.86 9.61 -17.84
CA ASN A 325 -5.57 10.09 -17.36
C ASN A 325 -4.78 10.72 -18.51
N SER A 326 -4.48 12.02 -18.43
CA SER A 326 -4.09 12.82 -19.60
C SER A 326 -2.85 13.67 -19.32
N SER A 327 -1.87 13.60 -20.22
CA SER A 327 -0.65 14.40 -20.19
C SER A 327 -0.72 15.54 -21.22
N HIS A 328 -0.22 16.71 -20.82
CA HIS A 328 -0.06 17.91 -21.64
C HIS A 328 1.41 18.09 -22.03
N ASN A 329 1.66 18.50 -23.27
CA ASN A 329 2.99 18.66 -23.86
C ASN A 329 3.94 17.53 -23.45
N THR A 330 3.49 16.29 -23.66
CA THR A 330 4.10 15.09 -23.07
C THR A 330 5.58 14.95 -23.41
N TYR A 331 6.02 15.45 -24.56
CA TYR A 331 7.42 15.41 -24.99
C TYR A 331 8.36 16.25 -24.10
N LEU A 332 7.87 17.24 -23.35
CA LEU A 332 8.72 18.14 -22.57
C LEU A 332 9.16 17.53 -21.24
N SER A 333 10.47 17.54 -21.01
CA SER A 333 11.09 17.12 -19.74
C SER A 333 11.14 18.23 -18.67
N GLY A 334 10.85 19.48 -19.04
CA GLY A 334 11.01 20.63 -18.16
C GLY A 334 10.16 21.84 -18.53
N ASN A 335 10.80 23.01 -18.57
CA ASN A 335 10.20 24.33 -18.83
C ASN A 335 9.55 24.42 -20.22
N GLN A 336 8.45 25.17 -20.35
CA GLN A 336 7.72 25.29 -21.62
C GLN A 336 8.49 26.03 -22.71
N LEU A 337 9.43 26.93 -22.39
CA LEU A 337 10.13 27.77 -23.36
C LEU A 337 11.53 27.26 -23.72
N THR A 338 12.14 26.48 -22.84
CA THR A 338 13.57 26.12 -22.89
C THR A 338 13.86 24.66 -22.54
N GLY A 339 12.83 23.90 -22.14
CA GLY A 339 13.01 22.49 -21.77
C GLY A 339 13.27 21.60 -22.98
N ASP A 340 13.97 20.49 -22.75
CA ASP A 340 14.24 19.52 -23.80
C ASP A 340 13.00 18.69 -24.12
N ALA A 341 12.79 18.44 -25.41
CA ALA A 341 11.94 17.38 -25.90
C ALA A 341 12.67 16.03 -25.78
N ASP A 342 12.08 15.05 -25.10
CA ASP A 342 12.67 13.72 -24.88
C ASP A 342 11.63 12.61 -25.11
N LEU A 343 12.01 11.61 -25.92
CA LEU A 343 11.20 10.42 -26.20
C LEU A 343 10.78 9.69 -24.91
N LYS A 344 11.66 9.64 -23.91
CA LYS A 344 11.41 8.93 -22.64
C LYS A 344 10.23 9.49 -21.87
N MET A 345 9.84 10.74 -22.13
CA MET A 345 8.71 11.35 -21.45
C MET A 345 7.37 10.70 -21.83
N TYR A 346 7.26 10.11 -23.03
CA TYR A 346 6.10 9.29 -23.39
C TYR A 346 6.00 8.02 -22.54
N GLY A 347 7.11 7.28 -22.40
CA GLY A 347 7.17 6.12 -21.51
C GLY A 347 6.88 6.50 -20.07
N ARG A 348 7.46 7.60 -19.58
CA ARG A 348 7.22 8.14 -18.24
C ARG A 348 5.74 8.47 -17.99
N ALA A 349 5.06 9.09 -18.95
CA ALA A 349 3.65 9.40 -18.81
C ALA A 349 2.80 8.13 -18.71
N VAL A 350 3.12 7.10 -19.51
CA VAL A 350 2.46 5.80 -19.49
C VAL A 350 2.71 5.04 -18.18
N GLU A 351 3.92 5.09 -17.63
CA GLU A 351 4.23 4.54 -16.29
C GLU A 351 3.40 5.19 -15.18
N LEU A 352 3.05 6.47 -15.34
CA LEU A 352 2.14 7.20 -14.44
C LEU A 352 0.65 6.98 -14.79
N GLY A 353 0.35 6.01 -15.67
CA GLY A 353 -1.00 5.60 -16.04
C GLY A 353 -1.68 6.44 -17.12
N ALA A 354 -0.98 7.37 -17.78
CA ALA A 354 -1.59 8.21 -18.82
C ALA A 354 -2.13 7.35 -19.97
N ARG A 355 -3.35 7.67 -20.42
CA ARG A 355 -4.05 7.11 -21.59
C ARG A 355 -4.29 8.13 -22.68
N CYS A 356 -3.92 9.39 -22.45
CA CYS A 356 -3.90 10.44 -23.46
C CYS A 356 -2.56 11.18 -23.37
N VAL A 357 -1.83 11.25 -24.49
CA VAL A 357 -0.55 11.96 -24.60
C VAL A 357 -0.59 12.95 -25.75
N GLU A 358 0.19 14.02 -25.65
CA GLU A 358 0.22 15.11 -26.62
C GLU A 358 1.46 15.08 -27.51
N LEU A 359 1.24 15.40 -28.79
CA LEU A 359 2.28 15.55 -29.80
C LEU A 359 2.03 16.86 -30.55
N ASP A 360 2.90 17.85 -30.37
CA ASP A 360 2.86 19.10 -31.11
C ASP A 360 3.71 18.93 -32.36
N VAL A 361 3.06 18.64 -33.49
CA VAL A 361 3.75 18.17 -34.69
C VAL A 361 3.92 19.30 -35.68
N TRP A 362 5.17 19.56 -36.04
CA TRP A 362 5.60 20.65 -36.92
C TRP A 362 6.33 20.10 -38.15
N ASP A 363 6.37 20.93 -39.21
CA ASP A 363 7.16 20.63 -40.39
C ASP A 363 8.66 20.58 -40.06
N GLY A 364 9.31 19.46 -40.32
CA GLY A 364 10.76 19.36 -40.21
C GLY A 364 11.45 19.90 -41.47
N LYS A 365 12.64 20.48 -41.27
CA LYS A 365 13.44 21.12 -42.34
C LYS A 365 13.91 20.13 -43.41
N LEU A 366 14.09 18.86 -43.04
CA LEU A 366 14.48 17.78 -43.95
C LEU A 366 13.26 17.09 -44.60
N GLY A 367 12.06 17.64 -44.40
CA GLY A 367 10.82 17.16 -44.98
C GLY A 367 10.14 16.05 -44.20
N ASP A 368 10.68 15.60 -43.06
CA ASP A 368 10.03 14.65 -42.14
C ASP A 368 9.46 15.39 -40.92
N PRO A 369 8.24 15.04 -40.45
CA PRO A 369 7.62 15.73 -39.31
C PRO A 369 8.42 15.58 -38.01
N ILE A 370 8.43 16.65 -37.22
CA ILE A 370 9.10 16.73 -35.92
C ILE A 370 8.11 17.09 -34.81
N ILE A 371 8.50 16.88 -33.55
CA ILE A 371 7.75 17.30 -32.37
C ILE A 371 8.58 18.32 -31.60
N THR A 372 7.98 19.47 -31.30
CA THR A 372 8.60 20.56 -30.54
C THR A 372 7.52 21.56 -30.09
N HIS A 373 7.85 22.42 -29.12
CA HIS A 373 6.99 23.55 -28.77
C HIS A 373 7.34 24.73 -29.68
N GLY A 374 6.52 24.96 -30.72
CA GLY A 374 6.84 25.91 -31.77
C GLY A 374 7.11 27.33 -31.29
N HIS A 375 7.98 28.04 -32.02
CA HIS A 375 8.40 29.41 -31.70
C HIS A 375 9.04 29.59 -30.32
N THR A 376 9.62 28.52 -29.76
CA THR A 376 10.39 28.55 -28.51
C THR A 376 11.83 28.08 -28.71
N LEU A 377 12.60 27.95 -27.63
CA LEU A 377 13.97 27.42 -27.62
C LEU A 377 14.02 25.94 -27.21
N THR A 378 12.87 25.26 -27.19
CA THR A 378 12.81 23.82 -26.91
C THR A 378 13.48 23.02 -28.03
N SER A 379 14.07 21.88 -27.69
CA SER A 379 14.65 20.98 -28.68
C SER A 379 13.56 20.26 -29.49
N GLU A 380 13.97 19.56 -30.55
CA GLU A 380 13.08 18.81 -31.44
C GLU A 380 13.40 17.32 -31.44
N ILE A 381 12.36 16.49 -31.54
CA ILE A 381 12.47 15.03 -31.70
C ILE A 381 11.72 14.57 -32.96
N SER A 382 12.14 13.45 -33.55
CA SER A 382 11.45 12.87 -34.71
C SER A 382 10.07 12.35 -34.31
N LEU A 383 9.04 12.67 -35.12
CA LEU A 383 7.72 12.05 -34.97
C LEU A 383 7.79 10.53 -35.07
N ALA A 384 8.57 10.00 -36.03
CA ALA A 384 8.67 8.55 -36.27
C ALA A 384 9.23 7.82 -35.04
N SER A 385 10.25 8.37 -34.40
CA SER A 385 10.79 7.81 -33.16
C SER A 385 9.80 7.93 -32.00
N ALA A 386 9.09 9.05 -31.89
CA ALA A 386 8.09 9.24 -30.84
C ALA A 386 6.93 8.25 -30.93
N VAL A 387 6.40 7.99 -32.13
CA VAL A 387 5.32 7.01 -32.30
C VAL A 387 5.79 5.58 -32.02
N GLN A 388 7.05 5.25 -32.35
CA GLN A 388 7.65 3.95 -32.00
C GLN A 388 7.78 3.76 -30.49
N GLU A 389 8.28 4.79 -29.78
CA GLU A 389 8.36 4.80 -28.32
C GLU A 389 6.96 4.63 -27.71
N ILE A 390 5.98 5.41 -28.16
CA ILE A 390 4.58 5.29 -27.71
C ILE A 390 4.06 3.88 -27.94
N ASN A 391 4.30 3.25 -29.10
CA ASN A 391 3.84 1.89 -29.38
C ASN A 391 4.45 0.84 -28.44
N ALA A 392 5.70 1.04 -28.00
CA ALA A 392 6.36 0.16 -27.03
C ALA A 392 5.75 0.24 -25.63
N TRP A 393 5.15 1.39 -25.27
CA TRP A 393 4.61 1.64 -23.94
C TRP A 393 3.09 1.58 -23.86
N ALA A 394 2.37 2.01 -24.89
CA ALA A 394 0.94 2.32 -24.87
C ALA A 394 0.11 1.25 -24.18
N PHE A 395 0.38 -0.04 -24.40
CA PHE A 395 -0.38 -1.14 -23.80
C PHE A 395 0.42 -2.02 -22.83
N ARG A 396 1.53 -1.50 -22.29
CA ARG A 396 2.47 -2.26 -21.43
C ARG A 396 1.86 -2.70 -20.10
N PHE A 397 1.00 -1.86 -19.52
CA PHE A 397 0.42 -2.08 -18.18
C PHE A 397 -1.10 -2.35 -18.20
N THR A 398 -1.77 -1.96 -19.28
CA THR A 398 -3.22 -2.10 -19.46
C THR A 398 -3.54 -2.09 -20.95
N ASP A 399 -4.64 -2.71 -21.34
CA ASP A 399 -5.14 -2.74 -22.73
C ASP A 399 -6.31 -1.78 -22.97
N THR A 400 -6.59 -0.88 -22.02
CA THR A 400 -7.55 0.21 -22.21
C THR A 400 -7.14 1.11 -23.38
N PRO A 401 -8.11 1.78 -24.04
CA PRO A 401 -7.82 2.57 -25.24
C PRO A 401 -6.78 3.66 -25.00
N PHE A 402 -6.04 4.04 -26.04
CA PHE A 402 -4.97 5.03 -25.94
C PHE A 402 -5.20 6.19 -26.91
N ILE A 403 -5.15 7.43 -26.44
CA ILE A 403 -5.44 8.63 -27.23
C ILE A 403 -4.14 9.38 -27.55
N LEU A 404 -3.94 9.69 -28.84
CA LEU A 404 -2.89 10.59 -29.30
C LEU A 404 -3.51 11.96 -29.61
N SER A 405 -3.26 12.96 -28.77
CA SER A 405 -3.68 14.34 -29.02
C SER A 405 -2.66 15.05 -29.88
N ILE A 406 -2.93 15.17 -31.17
CA ILE A 406 -2.07 15.86 -32.13
C ILE A 406 -2.44 17.34 -32.18
N GLU A 407 -1.47 18.21 -31.90
CA GLU A 407 -1.51 19.61 -32.30
C GLU A 407 -0.79 19.75 -33.65
N ASN A 408 -1.58 19.78 -34.73
CA ASN A 408 -1.06 19.68 -36.09
C ASN A 408 -0.73 21.05 -36.70
N HIS A 409 0.56 21.30 -36.92
CA HIS A 409 1.11 22.47 -37.61
C HIS A 409 1.77 22.12 -38.95
N CYS A 410 1.65 20.87 -39.41
CA CYS A 410 2.29 20.40 -40.63
C CYS A 410 1.59 20.87 -41.91
N SER A 411 2.37 21.03 -42.98
CA SER A 411 1.89 21.17 -44.35
C SER A 411 1.26 19.86 -44.85
N PRO A 412 0.38 19.90 -45.88
CA PRO A 412 -0.25 18.68 -46.41
C PRO A 412 0.74 17.55 -46.80
N PRO A 413 1.90 17.81 -47.43
CA PRO A 413 2.88 16.76 -47.70
C PRO A 413 3.44 16.08 -46.44
N GLN A 414 3.69 16.85 -45.38
CA GLN A 414 4.19 16.30 -44.11
C GLN A 414 3.07 15.68 -43.27
N GLN A 415 1.80 16.10 -43.42
CA GLN A 415 0.65 15.37 -42.87
C GLN A 415 0.50 13.97 -43.47
N LYS A 416 0.81 13.81 -44.77
CA LYS A 416 0.85 12.48 -45.40
C LYS A 416 1.93 11.59 -44.77
N LYS A 417 3.15 12.12 -44.59
CA LYS A 417 4.22 11.40 -43.88
C LYS A 417 3.89 11.08 -42.43
N MET A 418 3.19 12.00 -41.74
CA MET A 418 2.66 11.76 -40.40
C MET A 418 1.71 10.56 -40.40
N ALA A 419 0.77 10.51 -41.34
CA ALA A 419 -0.15 9.39 -41.47
C ALA A 419 0.57 8.07 -41.81
N GLU A 420 1.54 8.10 -42.73
CA GLU A 420 2.38 6.94 -43.07
C GLU A 420 3.13 6.40 -41.85
N ALA A 421 3.74 7.28 -41.04
CA ALA A 421 4.44 6.89 -39.82
C ALA A 421 3.49 6.25 -38.78
N MET A 422 2.30 6.82 -38.59
CA MET A 422 1.27 6.29 -37.70
C MET A 422 0.78 4.91 -38.15
N VAL A 423 0.41 4.77 -39.42
CA VAL A 423 -0.08 3.50 -40.01
C VAL A 423 1.00 2.43 -39.97
N THR A 424 2.24 2.78 -40.30
CA THR A 424 3.38 1.85 -40.25
C THR A 424 3.62 1.34 -38.83
N THR A 425 3.46 2.19 -37.82
CA THR A 425 3.79 1.88 -36.43
C THR A 425 2.66 1.15 -35.70
N PHE A 426 1.43 1.63 -35.85
CA PHE A 426 0.27 1.14 -35.10
C PHE A 426 -0.58 0.14 -35.91
N GLY A 427 -0.55 0.19 -37.23
CA GLY A 427 -1.30 -0.71 -38.11
C GLY A 427 -2.77 -0.83 -37.73
N GLU A 428 -3.24 -2.06 -37.54
CA GLU A 428 -4.63 -2.38 -37.16
C GLU A 428 -5.03 -1.89 -35.75
N ARG A 429 -4.08 -1.40 -34.94
CA ARG A 429 -4.41 -0.78 -33.64
C ARG A 429 -5.05 0.60 -33.82
N ILE A 430 -4.88 1.27 -34.95
CA ILE A 430 -5.56 2.56 -35.18
C ILE A 430 -7.07 2.32 -35.21
N ALA A 431 -7.80 3.06 -34.37
CA ALA A 431 -9.24 3.06 -34.36
C ALA A 431 -9.77 3.81 -35.60
N VAL A 432 -10.73 3.20 -36.28
CA VAL A 432 -11.45 3.80 -37.41
C VAL A 432 -12.92 3.93 -37.07
N HIS A 433 -13.59 4.92 -37.67
CA HIS A 433 -15.03 5.09 -37.48
C HIS A 433 -15.83 3.95 -38.12
N PRO A 434 -16.75 3.28 -37.40
CA PRO A 434 -17.52 2.15 -37.93
C PRO A 434 -18.34 2.44 -39.19
N GLY A 435 -18.69 3.70 -39.44
CA GLY A 435 -19.43 4.16 -40.63
C GLY A 435 -18.64 5.09 -41.57
N GLY A 436 -17.32 5.19 -41.39
CA GLY A 436 -16.49 6.18 -42.07
C GLY A 436 -16.59 7.58 -41.46
N ALA A 437 -15.74 8.50 -41.94
CA ALA A 437 -15.55 9.84 -41.34
C ALA A 437 -16.78 10.78 -41.38
N SER A 438 -17.88 10.37 -42.00
CA SER A 438 -19.11 11.17 -42.16
C SER A 438 -20.35 10.52 -41.55
N ALA A 439 -20.24 9.35 -40.92
CA ALA A 439 -21.40 8.71 -40.31
C ALA A 439 -21.83 9.48 -39.04
N PRO A 440 -23.14 9.75 -38.88
CA PRO A 440 -23.64 10.40 -37.69
C PRO A 440 -23.41 9.50 -36.46
N MET A 441 -22.77 10.05 -35.43
CA MET A 441 -22.51 9.34 -34.18
C MET A 441 -23.05 10.16 -33.01
N LYS A 442 -23.98 9.60 -32.25
CA LYS A 442 -24.60 10.25 -31.09
C LYS A 442 -24.06 9.78 -29.75
N GLU A 443 -23.40 8.63 -29.71
CA GLU A 443 -22.76 8.08 -28.53
C GLU A 443 -21.41 7.48 -28.93
N LEU A 444 -20.39 7.65 -28.08
CA LEU A 444 -19.07 7.07 -28.31
C LEU A 444 -19.08 5.59 -27.91
N PRO A 445 -18.28 4.74 -28.58
CA PRO A 445 -18.05 3.38 -28.09
C PRO A 445 -17.41 3.40 -26.70
N SER A 446 -17.54 2.28 -26.01
CA SER A 446 -17.01 2.07 -24.67
C SER A 446 -15.51 1.77 -24.66
N PRO A 447 -14.82 1.97 -23.52
CA PRO A 447 -13.46 1.48 -23.34
C PRO A 447 -13.29 -0.01 -23.64
N ALA A 448 -14.29 -0.85 -23.33
CA ALA A 448 -14.27 -2.28 -23.62
C ALA A 448 -14.28 -2.58 -25.13
N GLU A 449 -15.07 -1.85 -25.92
CA GLU A 449 -15.12 -2.00 -27.38
C GLU A 449 -13.86 -1.51 -28.09
N LEU A 450 -13.15 -0.56 -27.48
CA LEU A 450 -11.92 0.06 -28.01
C LEU A 450 -10.63 -0.52 -27.40
N LYS A 451 -10.72 -1.66 -26.72
CA LYS A 451 -9.58 -2.34 -26.09
C LYS A 451 -8.44 -2.56 -27.10
N GLY A 452 -7.23 -2.15 -26.72
CA GLY A 452 -6.01 -2.25 -27.53
C GLY A 452 -5.96 -1.28 -28.72
N LYS A 453 -6.89 -0.32 -28.81
CA LYS A 453 -6.95 0.64 -29.93
C LYS A 453 -6.29 1.97 -29.58
N VAL A 454 -5.69 2.57 -30.61
CA VAL A 454 -5.10 3.91 -30.61
C VAL A 454 -6.06 4.86 -31.33
N LEU A 455 -6.54 5.87 -30.62
CA LEU A 455 -7.46 6.89 -31.11
C LEU A 455 -6.69 8.17 -31.38
N ILE A 456 -6.65 8.61 -32.64
CA ILE A 456 -5.93 9.83 -33.01
C ILE A 456 -6.90 11.01 -32.96
N LYS A 457 -6.52 12.05 -32.21
CA LYS A 457 -7.24 13.31 -32.11
C LYS A 457 -6.48 14.38 -32.88
N SER A 458 -7.12 15.07 -33.81
CA SER A 458 -6.54 16.23 -34.51
C SER A 458 -7.61 17.17 -35.05
N LYS A 459 -7.22 18.40 -35.39
CA LYS A 459 -7.99 19.22 -36.33
C LYS A 459 -7.80 18.68 -37.75
N ILE A 460 -8.86 18.71 -38.55
CA ILE A 460 -8.84 18.41 -39.98
C ILE A 460 -9.11 19.71 -40.73
N LYS A 461 -8.23 20.07 -41.66
CA LYS A 461 -8.44 21.21 -42.57
C LYS A 461 -8.95 20.71 -43.93
N PRO A 462 -9.63 21.53 -44.74
CA PRO A 462 -10.08 21.13 -46.08
C PRO A 462 -8.94 20.55 -46.93
N GLU A 463 -7.77 21.17 -46.87
CA GLU A 463 -6.54 20.79 -47.58
C GLU A 463 -5.78 19.61 -46.96
N SER A 464 -6.21 19.07 -45.81
CA SER A 464 -5.59 17.88 -45.24
C SER A 464 -5.71 16.69 -46.19
N PRO A 465 -4.65 15.89 -46.38
CA PRO A 465 -4.68 14.73 -47.26
C PRO A 465 -5.62 13.65 -46.71
N ASP A 466 -6.19 12.84 -47.60
CA ASP A 466 -7.16 11.80 -47.23
C ASP A 466 -6.53 10.73 -46.33
N GLU A 467 -5.26 10.39 -46.54
CA GLU A 467 -4.51 9.47 -45.70
C GLU A 467 -4.47 9.94 -44.24
N PHE A 468 -4.34 11.25 -44.00
CA PHE A 468 -4.40 11.82 -42.66
C PHE A 468 -5.83 11.85 -42.12
N LYS A 469 -6.82 12.25 -42.94
CA LYS A 469 -8.24 12.29 -42.53
C LYS A 469 -8.75 10.92 -42.08
N GLN A 470 -8.33 9.85 -42.74
CA GLN A 470 -8.80 8.48 -42.47
C GLN A 470 -8.33 7.92 -41.13
N ILE A 471 -7.20 8.39 -40.59
CA ILE A 471 -6.66 7.91 -39.31
C ILE A 471 -7.14 8.74 -38.11
N VAL A 472 -7.73 9.92 -38.33
CA VAL A 472 -8.24 10.78 -37.27
C VAL A 472 -9.58 10.26 -36.77
N TYR A 473 -9.62 9.87 -35.50
CA TYR A 473 -10.82 9.44 -34.81
C TYR A 473 -11.57 10.61 -34.17
N PHE A 474 -10.89 11.39 -33.32
CA PHE A 474 -11.50 12.56 -32.68
C PHE A 474 -11.19 13.83 -33.47
N VAL A 475 -12.22 14.54 -33.89
CA VAL A 475 -12.08 15.78 -34.65
C VAL A 475 -12.17 16.98 -33.71
N GLY A 476 -11.12 17.79 -33.68
CA GLY A 476 -11.10 19.03 -32.89
C GLY A 476 -12.00 20.10 -33.51
N ALA A 477 -13.10 20.43 -32.85
CA ALA A 477 -14.04 21.48 -33.27
C ALA A 477 -13.80 22.79 -32.51
N LYS A 478 -14.00 23.93 -33.18
CA LYS A 478 -13.96 25.24 -32.52
C LYS A 478 -15.29 25.49 -31.81
N PHE A 479 -15.23 25.82 -30.51
CA PHE A 479 -16.41 26.21 -29.75
C PHE A 479 -17.00 27.53 -30.27
N LYS A 480 -18.33 27.60 -30.38
CA LYS A 480 -19.10 28.79 -30.74
C LYS A 480 -20.10 29.12 -29.64
N ASP A 481 -20.98 28.16 -29.38
CA ASP A 481 -22.03 28.19 -28.37
C ASP A 481 -22.46 26.75 -28.05
N TRP A 482 -23.15 26.56 -26.92
CA TRP A 482 -23.58 25.23 -26.48
C TRP A 482 -24.59 24.55 -27.41
N PRO A 483 -25.65 25.24 -27.94
CA PRO A 483 -26.59 24.61 -28.86
C PRO A 483 -25.92 24.03 -30.12
N THR A 484 -25.00 24.79 -30.72
CA THR A 484 -24.20 24.31 -31.87
C THR A 484 -23.32 23.14 -31.47
N SER A 485 -22.72 23.19 -30.27
CA SER A 485 -21.82 22.13 -29.78
C SER A 485 -22.55 20.80 -29.53
N LEU A 486 -23.77 20.81 -29.00
CA LEU A 486 -24.60 19.61 -28.83
C LEU A 486 -25.11 19.01 -30.15
N ALA A 487 -25.16 19.81 -31.22
CA ALA A 487 -25.59 19.34 -32.52
C ALA A 487 -24.50 18.53 -33.24
N LEU A 488 -23.24 18.65 -32.80
CA LEU A 488 -22.09 17.94 -33.37
C LEU A 488 -22.23 16.41 -33.23
N ASN A 489 -21.37 15.68 -33.92
CA ASN A 489 -21.17 14.26 -33.67
C ASN A 489 -20.39 14.04 -32.37
N ALA A 490 -20.60 12.91 -31.71
CA ALA A 490 -19.97 12.59 -30.43
C ALA A 490 -18.43 12.56 -30.50
N TYR A 491 -17.85 12.22 -31.66
CA TYR A 491 -16.40 12.24 -31.90
C TYR A 491 -15.83 13.64 -32.19
N GLU A 492 -16.69 14.64 -32.38
CA GLU A 492 -16.28 16.03 -32.48
C GLU A 492 -16.19 16.63 -31.07
N MET A 493 -14.98 17.02 -30.69
CA MET A 493 -14.65 17.42 -29.33
C MET A 493 -14.03 18.81 -29.26
N HIS A 494 -14.14 19.45 -28.09
CA HIS A 494 -13.51 20.73 -27.80
C HIS A 494 -12.25 20.59 -26.94
N SER A 495 -11.29 21.49 -27.16
CA SER A 495 -10.13 21.68 -26.30
C SER A 495 -10.15 23.11 -25.74
N PHE A 496 -10.15 23.24 -24.42
CA PHE A 496 -10.28 24.50 -23.68
C PHE A 496 -9.06 24.73 -22.78
N SER A 497 -8.62 25.99 -22.65
CA SER A 497 -7.69 26.32 -21.58
C SER A 497 -8.40 26.20 -20.22
N GLU A 498 -7.63 26.01 -19.16
CA GLU A 498 -8.14 26.04 -17.77
C GLU A 498 -9.01 27.29 -17.49
N THR A 499 -8.65 28.46 -18.03
CA THR A 499 -9.35 29.73 -17.80
C THR A 499 -10.73 29.75 -18.44
N ALA A 500 -10.90 29.12 -19.59
CA ALA A 500 -12.20 29.03 -20.25
C ALA A 500 -13.19 28.20 -19.42
N VAL A 501 -12.71 27.19 -18.69
CA VAL A 501 -13.54 26.42 -17.75
C VAL A 501 -14.06 27.34 -16.65
N GLU A 502 -13.19 28.11 -16.00
CA GLU A 502 -13.59 29.08 -14.96
C GLU A 502 -14.65 30.06 -15.48
N GLU A 503 -14.46 30.61 -16.68
CA GLU A 503 -15.41 31.51 -17.34
C GLU A 503 -16.77 30.84 -17.58
N PHE A 504 -16.80 29.59 -18.08
CA PHE A 504 -18.05 28.85 -18.26
C PHE A 504 -18.80 28.64 -16.95
N LEU A 505 -18.08 28.38 -15.86
CA LEU A 505 -18.69 28.18 -14.55
C LEU A 505 -19.28 29.48 -13.99
N VAL A 506 -18.56 30.59 -14.09
CA VAL A 506 -19.07 31.91 -13.70
C VAL A 506 -20.34 32.25 -14.48
N ASN A 507 -20.34 32.05 -15.80
CA ASN A 507 -21.50 32.32 -16.65
C ASN A 507 -22.72 31.45 -16.28
N ALA A 508 -22.49 30.16 -16.01
CA ALA A 508 -23.56 29.25 -15.58
C ALA A 508 -24.16 29.60 -14.21
N MET A 509 -23.39 30.23 -13.31
CA MET A 509 -23.91 30.75 -12.04
C MET A 509 -24.83 31.97 -12.24
N VAL A 510 -24.54 32.80 -13.24
CA VAL A 510 -25.32 34.00 -13.58
C VAL A 510 -26.62 33.65 -14.31
N ASP A 511 -26.58 32.72 -15.27
CA ASP A 511 -27.77 32.25 -16.01
C ASP A 511 -27.97 30.74 -15.89
N LYS A 512 -28.79 30.34 -14.91
CA LYS A 512 -29.14 28.93 -14.65
C LYS A 512 -29.92 28.27 -15.79
N LYS A 513 -30.44 29.02 -16.77
CA LYS A 513 -31.15 28.47 -17.93
C LYS A 513 -30.22 28.15 -19.10
N GLN A 514 -28.97 28.62 -19.06
CA GLN A 514 -28.00 28.34 -20.10
C GLN A 514 -27.58 26.87 -20.05
N MET A 515 -27.53 26.21 -21.21
CA MET A 515 -26.85 24.92 -21.34
C MET A 515 -25.41 25.03 -20.83
N SER A 516 -24.92 23.96 -20.19
CA SER A 516 -23.65 23.98 -19.46
C SER A 516 -22.63 23.01 -20.05
N LEU A 517 -21.36 23.21 -19.70
CA LEU A 517 -20.26 22.28 -20.00
C LEU A 517 -20.57 20.84 -19.55
N VAL A 518 -21.28 20.68 -18.42
CA VAL A 518 -21.70 19.37 -17.92
C VAL A 518 -22.68 18.70 -18.89
N GLU A 519 -23.63 19.44 -19.46
CA GLU A 519 -24.59 18.89 -20.44
C GLU A 519 -23.89 18.41 -21.71
N TYR A 520 -22.91 19.19 -22.19
CA TYR A 520 -22.06 18.79 -23.32
C TYR A 520 -21.28 17.51 -23.04
N ASN A 521 -20.66 17.41 -21.85
CA ASN A 521 -19.82 16.29 -21.46
C ASN A 521 -20.57 14.96 -21.29
N LYS A 522 -21.91 14.95 -21.26
CA LYS A 522 -22.70 13.71 -21.27
C LYS A 522 -22.49 12.90 -22.55
N TYR A 523 -22.31 13.59 -23.68
CA TYR A 523 -22.30 13.00 -25.01
C TYR A 523 -20.97 13.17 -25.74
N HIS A 524 -20.21 14.21 -25.39
CA HIS A 524 -18.94 14.55 -26.03
C HIS A 524 -17.79 14.55 -25.02
N LEU A 525 -16.57 14.53 -25.52
CA LEU A 525 -15.37 14.74 -24.71
C LEU A 525 -14.96 16.22 -24.71
N SER A 526 -14.51 16.72 -23.56
CA SER A 526 -13.77 17.97 -23.45
C SER A 526 -12.33 17.72 -22.98
N ARG A 527 -11.38 18.35 -23.68
CA ARG A 527 -9.97 18.40 -23.28
C ARG A 527 -9.65 19.72 -22.62
N ILE A 528 -9.08 19.68 -21.43
CA ILE A 528 -8.67 20.87 -20.67
C ILE A 528 -7.14 20.84 -20.59
N TYR A 529 -6.50 21.98 -20.80
CA TYR A 529 -5.04 22.10 -20.77
C TYR A 529 -4.57 23.37 -20.03
N PRO A 530 -3.33 23.38 -19.51
CA PRO A 530 -2.75 24.53 -18.82
C PRO A 530 -2.64 25.75 -19.72
N LYS A 531 -2.86 26.95 -19.20
CA LYS A 531 -2.69 28.20 -19.96
C LYS A 531 -1.22 28.47 -20.26
N GLY A 532 -0.94 29.13 -21.40
CA GLY A 532 0.43 29.40 -21.85
C GLY A 532 1.28 30.29 -20.92
N THR A 533 0.69 31.00 -19.94
CA THR A 533 1.46 31.77 -18.95
C THR A 533 2.13 30.88 -17.89
N ARG A 534 1.81 29.57 -17.83
CA ARG A 534 2.47 28.56 -16.98
C ARG A 534 3.80 28.09 -17.57
N VAL A 535 4.70 29.05 -17.80
CA VAL A 535 6.00 28.79 -18.46
C VAL A 535 6.90 27.82 -17.68
N ALA A 536 6.73 27.76 -16.36
CA ALA A 536 7.45 26.85 -15.47
C ALA A 536 6.85 25.42 -15.45
N SER A 537 5.89 25.12 -16.32
CA SER A 537 5.20 23.83 -16.41
C SER A 537 4.46 23.45 -15.12
N ASP A 538 4.01 24.43 -14.32
CA ASP A 538 3.12 24.18 -13.21
C ASP A 538 1.73 23.74 -13.69
N ASN A 539 0.93 23.20 -12.77
CA ASN A 539 -0.37 22.62 -13.10
C ASN A 539 -1.49 23.43 -12.44
N TYR A 540 -2.63 23.48 -13.11
CA TYR A 540 -3.88 23.98 -12.57
C TYR A 540 -4.55 22.93 -11.66
N ASP A 541 -5.65 23.28 -11.02
CA ASP A 541 -6.42 22.32 -10.20
C ASP A 541 -7.27 21.40 -11.11
N PRO A 542 -6.98 20.09 -11.20
CA PRO A 542 -7.77 19.17 -12.01
C PRO A 542 -9.12 18.78 -11.41
N VAL A 543 -9.35 18.98 -10.11
CA VAL A 543 -10.62 18.63 -9.44
C VAL A 543 -11.75 19.51 -9.91
N LEU A 544 -11.49 20.80 -10.16
CA LEU A 544 -12.49 21.73 -10.69
C LEU A 544 -13.12 21.24 -12.01
N PRO A 545 -12.36 20.93 -13.08
CA PRO A 545 -12.95 20.38 -14.31
C PRO A 545 -13.53 18.96 -14.10
N TRP A 546 -12.95 18.09 -13.27
CA TRP A 546 -13.57 16.79 -12.98
C TRP A 546 -14.95 16.93 -12.31
N ASN A 547 -15.11 17.90 -11.41
CA ASN A 547 -16.39 18.25 -10.78
C ASN A 547 -17.46 18.71 -11.80
N HIS A 548 -17.04 19.01 -13.03
CA HIS A 548 -17.91 19.41 -14.13
C HIS A 548 -17.84 18.43 -15.32
N ALA A 549 -17.58 17.16 -15.02
CA ALA A 549 -17.60 16.03 -15.95
C ALA A 549 -16.60 16.10 -17.11
N CYS A 550 -15.60 16.97 -17.06
CA CYS A 550 -14.54 16.99 -18.06
C CYS A 550 -13.69 15.72 -18.00
N GLN A 551 -13.49 15.08 -19.15
CA GLN A 551 -12.88 13.75 -19.24
C GLN A 551 -11.36 13.80 -19.41
N VAL A 552 -10.86 14.67 -20.31
CA VAL A 552 -9.45 14.73 -20.72
C VAL A 552 -8.81 15.94 -20.06
N VAL A 553 -8.53 15.85 -18.76
CA VAL A 553 -7.93 16.93 -17.97
C VAL A 553 -6.41 16.77 -17.99
N ALA A 554 -5.74 17.46 -18.92
CA ALA A 554 -4.34 17.24 -19.23
C ALA A 554 -3.40 18.05 -18.34
N LEU A 555 -2.41 17.39 -17.73
CA LEU A 555 -1.43 18.00 -16.83
C LEU A 555 0.00 17.84 -17.34
N ASN A 556 0.90 18.73 -16.94
CA ASN A 556 2.34 18.62 -17.13
C ASN A 556 2.90 17.55 -16.17
N PHE A 557 3.28 16.38 -16.71
CA PHE A 557 3.70 15.21 -15.92
C PHE A 557 5.15 15.30 -15.43
N GLN A 558 5.95 16.18 -16.02
CA GLN A 558 7.30 16.51 -15.56
C GLN A 558 7.31 17.30 -14.25
N THR A 559 6.15 17.79 -13.78
CA THR A 559 6.06 18.64 -12.58
C THR A 559 5.23 17.97 -11.48
N MET A 560 5.93 17.30 -10.55
CA MET A 560 5.30 16.66 -9.38
C MET A 560 4.87 17.69 -8.31
N ASN A 561 3.66 18.22 -8.48
CA ASN A 561 3.01 19.14 -7.56
C ASN A 561 1.70 18.55 -6.99
N SER A 562 0.96 19.35 -6.20
CA SER A 562 -0.31 18.89 -5.62
C SER A 562 -1.34 18.49 -6.68
N SER A 563 -1.36 19.15 -7.84
CA SER A 563 -2.27 18.77 -8.93
C SER A 563 -1.94 17.41 -9.53
N LEU A 564 -0.65 17.15 -9.84
CA LEU A 564 -0.24 15.84 -10.36
C LEU A 564 -0.42 14.74 -9.31
N ALA A 565 -0.15 15.04 -8.04
CA ALA A 565 -0.43 14.14 -6.91
C ALA A 565 -1.92 13.76 -6.84
N SER A 566 -2.84 14.72 -7.02
CA SER A 566 -4.28 14.44 -7.09
C SER A 566 -4.65 13.59 -8.30
N ASN A 567 -4.00 13.81 -9.44
CA ASN A 567 -4.15 12.98 -10.63
C ASN A 567 -3.71 11.53 -10.38
N LEU A 568 -2.55 11.32 -9.74
CA LEU A 568 -2.09 9.98 -9.38
C LEU A 568 -3.04 9.29 -8.39
N ALA A 569 -3.59 10.02 -7.42
CA ALA A 569 -4.60 9.48 -6.50
C ALA A 569 -5.88 9.08 -7.24
N MET A 570 -6.41 9.96 -8.09
CA MET A 570 -7.63 9.70 -8.87
C MET A 570 -7.46 8.47 -9.77
N PHE A 571 -6.34 8.35 -10.46
CA PHE A 571 -6.06 7.27 -11.40
C PHE A 571 -5.39 6.04 -10.78
N SER A 572 -5.18 6.00 -9.47
CA SER A 572 -4.91 4.73 -8.76
C SER A 572 -6.17 3.87 -8.65
N LEU A 573 -7.35 4.51 -8.72
CA LEU A 573 -8.64 3.84 -8.81
C LEU A 573 -8.73 2.99 -10.09
N ASN A 574 -9.65 2.04 -10.06
CA ASN A 574 -9.92 1.13 -11.18
C ASN A 574 -8.65 0.37 -11.62
N SER A 575 -7.85 -0.06 -10.65
CA SER A 575 -6.65 -0.88 -10.87
C SER A 575 -5.56 -0.16 -11.69
N GLY A 576 -5.51 1.17 -11.62
CA GLY A 576 -4.50 1.94 -12.35
C GLY A 576 -4.68 1.98 -13.86
N CYS A 577 -5.82 1.56 -14.41
CA CYS A 577 -5.99 1.39 -15.86
C CYS A 577 -6.13 2.72 -16.66
N GLY A 578 -6.07 3.86 -15.97
CA GLY A 578 -6.13 5.20 -16.54
C GLY A 578 -7.51 5.68 -16.99
N TYR A 579 -8.57 4.90 -16.71
CA TYR A 579 -9.97 5.24 -16.92
C TYR A 579 -10.74 5.08 -15.62
N VAL A 580 -11.45 6.13 -15.18
CA VAL A 580 -12.27 6.11 -13.97
C VAL A 580 -13.69 6.51 -14.34
N LEU A 581 -14.66 5.63 -14.10
CA LEU A 581 -16.06 5.89 -14.40
C LEU A 581 -16.56 7.08 -13.57
N GLN A 582 -17.18 8.04 -14.25
CA GLN A 582 -17.76 9.22 -13.63
C GLN A 582 -18.93 8.84 -12.71
N PRO A 583 -19.23 9.63 -11.66
CA PRO A 583 -20.38 9.38 -10.81
C PRO A 583 -21.71 9.47 -11.57
N ASP A 584 -22.69 8.66 -11.17
CA ASP A 584 -24.02 8.57 -11.78
C ASP A 584 -24.73 9.92 -11.97
N ARG A 585 -24.44 10.93 -11.15
CA ARG A 585 -25.06 12.28 -11.26
C ARG A 585 -24.80 12.96 -12.59
N PHE A 586 -23.74 12.58 -13.31
CA PHE A 586 -23.44 13.10 -14.64
C PHE A 586 -24.12 12.30 -15.76
N SER A 587 -24.84 11.21 -15.43
CA SER A 587 -25.63 10.48 -16.40
C SER A 587 -26.83 11.30 -16.88
N SER A 588 -27.18 11.17 -18.16
CA SER A 588 -28.32 11.86 -18.79
C SER A 588 -29.68 11.57 -18.12
N ALA A 589 -29.81 10.43 -17.45
CA ALA A 589 -31.03 9.99 -16.79
C ALA A 589 -31.08 10.28 -15.27
N SER A 590 -30.03 10.89 -14.70
CA SER A 590 -29.88 10.98 -13.24
C SER A 590 -30.25 12.35 -12.69
N SER A 591 -31.08 12.36 -11.64
CA SER A 591 -31.37 13.52 -10.79
C SER A 591 -30.61 13.46 -9.46
N LYS A 592 -29.65 12.53 -9.31
CA LYS A 592 -28.96 12.31 -8.03
C LYS A 592 -28.12 13.54 -7.65
N PRO A 593 -28.26 14.05 -6.41
CA PRO A 593 -27.43 15.16 -5.95
C PRO A 593 -25.95 14.72 -5.78
N PRO A 594 -25.02 15.68 -5.63
CA PRO A 594 -23.65 15.38 -5.17
C PRO A 594 -23.67 14.59 -3.85
N PRO A 595 -22.64 13.75 -3.59
CA PRO A 595 -22.53 13.07 -2.30
C PRO A 595 -22.46 14.09 -1.16
N PRO A 596 -22.94 13.73 0.05
CA PRO A 596 -22.79 14.59 1.22
C PRO A 596 -21.31 14.84 1.50
N LYS A 597 -21.01 16.00 2.09
CA LYS A 597 -19.67 16.34 2.55
C LYS A 597 -19.16 15.26 3.50
N LEU A 598 -17.92 14.84 3.34
CA LEU A 598 -17.28 13.89 4.23
C LEU A 598 -16.44 14.64 5.25
N ARG A 599 -16.80 14.55 6.53
CA ARG A 599 -15.97 15.03 7.63
C ARG A 599 -15.09 13.88 8.11
N VAL A 600 -13.78 14.08 8.12
CA VAL A 600 -12.83 13.06 8.56
C VAL A 600 -11.79 13.65 9.49
N ALA A 601 -11.56 12.97 10.61
CA ALA A 601 -10.42 13.19 11.48
C ALA A 601 -9.25 12.32 10.99
N VAL A 602 -8.08 12.93 10.79
CA VAL A 602 -6.88 12.25 10.32
C VAL A 602 -5.80 12.33 11.40
N THR A 603 -5.40 11.18 11.93
CA THR A 603 -4.24 11.05 12.83
C THR A 603 -3.10 10.42 12.05
N VAL A 604 -1.96 11.10 11.94
CA VAL A 604 -0.73 10.50 11.40
C VAL A 604 -0.03 9.79 12.55
N VAL A 605 0.12 8.46 12.48
CA VAL A 605 0.66 7.66 13.59
C VAL A 605 2.17 7.54 13.46
N LEU A 606 2.64 6.92 12.38
CA LEU A 606 4.05 6.74 12.07
C LEU A 606 4.27 6.60 10.56
N ALA A 607 5.53 6.71 10.13
CA ALA A 607 5.94 6.28 8.80
C ALA A 607 7.01 5.20 8.90
N MET A 608 7.10 4.32 7.90
CA MET A 608 8.19 3.34 7.79
C MET A 608 9.09 3.69 6.61
N GLN A 609 10.40 3.65 6.86
CA GLN A 609 11.47 3.80 5.87
C GLN A 609 11.30 5.05 4.99
N VAL A 610 11.26 6.22 5.64
CA VAL A 610 11.23 7.52 4.98
C VAL A 610 12.43 7.65 4.03
N PRO A 611 12.24 8.02 2.75
CA PRO A 611 13.34 8.11 1.80
C PRO A 611 14.40 9.12 2.25
N ASN A 612 15.65 8.65 2.35
CA ASN A 612 16.79 9.51 2.59
C ASN A 612 17.36 10.01 1.25
N LEU A 613 16.91 11.19 0.83
CA LEU A 613 17.39 11.87 -0.39
C LEU A 613 18.59 12.78 -0.10
N VAL A 614 19.23 12.63 1.07
CA VAL A 614 20.19 13.59 1.65
C VAL A 614 21.54 12.92 1.87
N GLU A 615 22.59 13.74 1.94
CA GLU A 615 23.95 13.40 2.39
C GLU A 615 23.99 12.21 3.38
N PRO A 616 24.80 11.16 3.12
CA PRO A 616 24.84 9.92 3.89
C PRO A 616 25.45 10.06 5.30
N LYS A 617 25.61 11.30 5.80
CA LYS A 617 26.26 11.64 7.08
C LYS A 617 25.27 11.93 8.22
N HIS A 618 23.97 12.05 7.94
CA HIS A 618 22.94 12.30 8.96
C HIS A 618 21.64 11.56 8.64
N GLY A 619 20.88 11.24 9.69
CA GLY A 619 19.52 10.71 9.55
C GLY A 619 18.60 11.81 9.04
N VAL A 620 17.42 11.43 8.53
CA VAL A 620 16.44 12.43 8.11
C VAL A 620 15.61 12.86 9.31
N SER A 621 15.57 14.17 9.54
CA SER A 621 14.52 14.76 10.36
C SER A 621 13.32 15.06 9.48
N SER A 622 12.12 14.63 9.85
CA SER A 622 10.92 14.77 9.01
C SER A 622 9.65 15.13 9.78
N TYR A 623 8.71 15.78 9.11
CA TYR A 623 7.32 15.98 9.53
C TYR A 623 6.37 15.65 8.38
N VAL A 624 5.08 15.45 8.70
CA VAL A 624 4.05 15.15 7.72
C VAL A 624 3.08 16.31 7.62
N VAL A 625 2.83 16.76 6.39
CA VAL A 625 1.81 17.74 6.06
C VAL A 625 0.60 17.03 5.46
N VAL A 626 -0.57 17.21 6.08
CA VAL A 626 -1.85 16.68 5.62
C VAL A 626 -2.60 17.78 4.87
N ARG A 627 -3.00 17.50 3.63
CA ARG A 627 -3.80 18.40 2.81
C ARG A 627 -4.97 17.65 2.18
N LYS A 628 -6.13 18.29 2.11
CA LYS A 628 -7.19 17.90 1.19
C LYS A 628 -7.00 18.60 -0.15
N PHE A 629 -7.42 17.95 -1.21
CA PHE A 629 -7.51 18.52 -2.55
C PHE A 629 -8.87 18.11 -3.12
N ASP A 630 -9.89 18.95 -2.95
CA ASP A 630 -11.31 18.78 -3.29
C ASP A 630 -11.90 19.89 -4.19
N GLY A 631 -11.07 20.85 -4.62
CA GLY A 631 -11.48 21.95 -5.50
C GLY A 631 -12.28 23.05 -4.81
N SER A 632 -12.23 23.12 -3.47
CA SER A 632 -12.95 24.13 -2.68
C SER A 632 -12.16 25.44 -2.51
N GLU A 633 -12.86 26.57 -2.34
CA GLU A 633 -12.22 27.86 -2.01
C GLU A 633 -11.40 27.81 -0.71
N ASP A 634 -11.68 26.86 0.19
CA ASP A 634 -10.91 26.64 1.41
C ASP A 634 -9.46 26.23 1.12
N GLU A 635 -9.17 25.61 -0.03
CA GLU A 635 -7.79 25.36 -0.46
C GLU A 635 -7.00 26.64 -0.69
N LEU A 636 -7.66 27.71 -1.15
CA LEU A 636 -7.06 29.03 -1.32
C LEU A 636 -6.73 29.69 0.02
N LYS A 637 -7.34 29.25 1.13
CA LYS A 637 -7.09 29.76 2.48
C LYS A 637 -5.71 29.31 3.02
N LYS A 638 -5.06 28.33 2.37
CA LYS A 638 -3.68 27.86 2.64
C LYS A 638 -3.40 27.47 4.10
N ASP A 639 -4.43 27.06 4.86
CA ASP A 639 -4.21 26.45 6.17
C ASP A 639 -3.46 25.12 5.97
N GLU A 640 -2.43 24.91 6.79
CA GLU A 640 -1.55 23.75 6.70
C GLU A 640 -1.64 22.94 7.99
N TYR A 641 -2.12 21.69 7.87
CA TYR A 641 -2.10 20.73 8.95
C TYR A 641 -0.77 19.99 8.90
N ARG A 642 0.04 20.09 9.94
CA ARG A 642 1.35 19.42 9.99
C ARG A 642 1.64 18.79 11.33
N THR A 643 2.38 17.70 11.32
CA THR A 643 2.91 17.08 12.54
C THR A 643 4.14 17.84 13.04
N ARG A 644 4.55 17.57 14.29
CA ARG A 644 5.86 17.97 14.77
C ARG A 644 6.95 17.18 14.05
N SER A 645 8.08 17.83 13.78
CA SER A 645 9.26 17.16 13.24
C SER A 645 9.84 16.14 14.22
N VAL A 646 10.04 14.92 13.73
CA VAL A 646 10.83 13.88 14.38
C VAL A 646 12.27 14.03 13.89
N ARG A 647 13.24 14.07 14.81
CA ARG A 647 14.64 14.33 14.47
C ARG A 647 15.40 13.03 14.21
N ASP A 648 16.20 13.04 13.16
CA ASP A 648 17.19 12.01 12.82
C ASP A 648 16.67 10.56 12.90
N ASN A 649 15.42 10.33 12.46
CA ASN A 649 14.80 9.01 12.35
C ASN A 649 14.06 8.88 11.02
N ASP A 650 14.66 8.14 10.09
CA ASP A 650 14.10 7.80 8.78
C ASP A 650 13.63 6.33 8.69
N PHE A 651 13.73 5.55 9.78
CA PHE A 651 13.32 4.14 9.78
C PHE A 651 11.87 3.95 10.22
N ASP A 652 11.46 4.54 11.35
CA ASP A 652 10.13 4.35 11.94
C ASP A 652 9.59 5.58 12.70
N PRO A 653 9.74 6.83 12.19
CA PRO A 653 9.36 8.03 12.93
C PRO A 653 7.88 8.02 13.35
N VAL A 654 7.66 8.16 14.66
CA VAL A 654 6.33 8.27 15.29
C VAL A 654 5.94 9.73 15.47
N TYR A 655 4.76 10.12 14.98
CA TYR A 655 4.27 11.50 14.98
C TYR A 655 3.18 11.68 16.04
N THR A 656 3.53 12.21 17.22
CA THR A 656 2.60 12.29 18.36
C THR A 656 1.84 13.62 18.47
N GLU A 657 2.35 14.67 17.85
CA GLU A 657 1.82 16.02 17.98
C GLU A 657 1.49 16.65 16.63
N THR A 658 0.41 17.41 16.60
CA THR A 658 -0.21 18.01 15.42
C THR A 658 -0.33 19.52 15.60
N GLN A 659 -0.29 20.27 14.51
CA GLN A 659 -0.45 21.72 14.51
C GLN A 659 -1.22 22.14 13.27
N LYS A 660 -2.22 23.01 13.47
CA LYS A 660 -2.83 23.76 12.37
C LYS A 660 -2.11 25.10 12.23
N VAL A 661 -1.45 25.32 11.10
CA VAL A 661 -0.72 26.55 10.79
C VAL A 661 -1.52 27.36 9.78
N SER A 662 -1.93 28.57 10.15
CA SER A 662 -2.54 29.50 9.19
C SER A 662 -1.47 30.40 8.59
N LYS A 663 -1.29 30.38 7.25
CA LYS A 663 -0.27 31.23 6.60
C LYS A 663 -0.48 32.74 6.77
N LYS A 664 -1.67 33.18 7.21
CA LYS A 664 -1.95 34.59 7.53
C LYS A 664 -1.33 35.06 8.86
N LYS A 665 -0.90 34.15 9.73
CA LYS A 665 -0.15 34.45 10.97
C LYS A 665 1.11 33.59 10.98
N LEU A 666 2.25 34.21 10.62
CA LEU A 666 3.54 33.52 10.55
C LEU A 666 3.86 32.85 11.91
N GLY A 667 3.82 31.52 11.95
CA GLY A 667 4.54 30.72 12.94
C GLY A 667 4.00 30.61 14.38
N SER A 668 2.84 31.16 14.74
CA SER A 668 2.29 31.04 16.10
C SER A 668 1.11 30.06 16.18
N GLY A 669 1.39 28.76 16.22
CA GLY A 669 0.41 27.74 16.58
C GLY A 669 0.93 26.91 17.75
N THR A 670 0.08 26.54 18.71
CA THR A 670 0.45 25.56 19.72
C THR A 670 0.29 24.17 19.12
N PHE A 671 1.29 23.30 19.31
CA PHE A 671 1.11 21.88 18.97
C PHE A 671 0.10 21.26 19.95
N LEU A 672 -0.80 20.46 19.40
CA LEU A 672 -1.85 19.73 20.09
C LEU A 672 -1.63 18.23 19.87
N THR A 673 -2.40 17.39 20.56
CA THR A 673 -2.47 15.94 20.33
C THR A 673 -3.75 15.52 19.61
N SER A 674 -4.55 16.49 19.13
CA SER A 674 -5.82 16.25 18.46
C SER A 674 -5.64 15.83 17.01
N PRO A 675 -6.53 15.00 16.44
CA PRO A 675 -6.51 14.68 15.02
C PRO A 675 -6.74 15.93 14.15
N PHE A 676 -6.34 15.84 12.88
CA PHE A 676 -6.68 16.86 11.89
C PHE A 676 -8.11 16.66 11.39
N GLU A 677 -9.01 17.57 11.73
CA GLU A 677 -10.34 17.59 11.14
C GLU A 677 -10.31 18.28 9.78
N ILE A 678 -10.66 17.54 8.73
CA ILE A 678 -10.84 18.03 7.37
C ILE A 678 -12.26 17.75 6.89
N ILE A 679 -12.82 18.69 6.13
CA ILE A 679 -14.13 18.57 5.49
C ILE A 679 -13.89 18.45 3.99
N ILE A 680 -14.27 17.33 3.40
CA ILE A 680 -14.17 17.08 1.96
C ILE A 680 -15.51 17.41 1.32
N GLU A 681 -15.52 18.41 0.44
CA GLU A 681 -16.73 18.92 -0.20
C GLU A 681 -17.33 17.93 -1.20
N ASN A 682 -16.49 17.32 -2.05
CA ASN A 682 -16.90 16.31 -3.02
C ASN A 682 -15.96 15.12 -2.98
N ARG A 683 -16.40 14.01 -2.37
CA ARG A 683 -15.54 12.84 -2.17
C ARG A 683 -15.20 12.06 -3.44
N ASP A 684 -15.93 12.26 -4.54
CA ASP A 684 -15.78 11.42 -5.74
C ASP A 684 -14.50 11.72 -6.55
N THR A 685 -14.01 12.95 -6.45
CA THR A 685 -12.90 13.50 -7.22
C THR A 685 -11.78 14.03 -6.31
N ALA A 686 -12.04 14.14 -5.01
CA ALA A 686 -11.07 14.64 -4.05
C ALA A 686 -10.02 13.60 -3.65
N CYS A 687 -8.91 14.09 -3.11
CA CYS A 687 -7.89 13.27 -2.47
C CYS A 687 -7.39 13.88 -1.15
N ILE A 688 -6.81 13.03 -0.31
CA ILE A 688 -5.98 13.42 0.83
C ILE A 688 -4.53 13.18 0.45
N GLN A 689 -3.67 14.18 0.66
CA GLN A 689 -2.24 14.15 0.42
C GLN A 689 -1.48 14.21 1.75
N LEU A 690 -0.57 13.27 1.95
CA LEU A 690 0.28 13.15 3.13
C LEU A 690 1.74 13.40 2.70
N TRP A 691 2.16 14.65 2.67
CA TRP A 691 3.50 15.03 2.24
C TRP A 691 4.49 14.83 3.38
N ILE A 692 5.48 13.94 3.20
CA ILE A 692 6.60 13.86 4.13
C ILE A 692 7.61 14.94 3.73
N MET A 693 7.86 15.85 4.64
CA MET A 693 8.76 16.98 4.48
C MET A 693 10.05 16.73 5.23
N ASN A 694 11.16 17.13 4.63
CA ASN A 694 12.45 17.21 5.31
C ASN A 694 12.45 18.42 6.26
N ASP A 695 13.11 18.28 7.41
CA ASP A 695 13.45 19.36 8.36
C ASP A 695 14.92 19.26 8.82
N THR A 696 15.71 18.44 8.14
CA THR A 696 17.11 18.18 8.48
C THR A 696 17.92 19.45 8.28
N LYS A 697 18.44 19.99 9.38
CA LYS A 697 19.16 21.28 9.43
C LYS A 697 18.29 22.46 8.95
N GLY A 698 16.97 22.40 9.16
CA GLY A 698 16.04 23.47 8.80
C GLY A 698 15.79 23.62 7.29
N ARG A 699 16.12 22.60 6.49
CA ARG A 699 15.70 22.52 5.08
C ARG A 699 14.24 22.15 5.01
N ASP A 700 13.50 22.68 4.05
CA ASP A 700 12.06 22.41 3.85
C ASP A 700 11.79 21.99 2.40
N TYR A 701 11.87 20.70 2.12
CA TYR A 701 11.54 20.12 0.83
C TYR A 701 10.92 18.73 0.96
N ARG A 702 10.23 18.30 -0.09
CA ARG A 702 9.46 17.05 -0.10
C ARG A 702 10.37 15.83 -0.24
N LEU A 703 10.13 14.82 0.58
CA LEU A 703 10.81 13.53 0.52
C LEU A 703 9.97 12.49 -0.21
N ALA A 704 8.69 12.43 0.14
CA ALA A 704 7.72 11.49 -0.42
C ALA A 704 6.29 12.00 -0.21
N VAL A 705 5.32 11.33 -0.82
CA VAL A 705 3.90 11.63 -0.62
C VAL A 705 3.05 10.36 -0.52
N GLY A 706 2.21 10.28 0.50
CA GLY A 706 1.10 9.32 0.57
C GLY A 706 -0.15 9.91 -0.08
N LEU A 707 -0.82 9.13 -0.91
CA LEU A 707 -1.98 9.58 -1.70
C LEU A 707 -3.18 8.71 -1.39
N VAL A 708 -4.33 9.34 -1.11
CA VAL A 708 -5.59 8.61 -0.82
C VAL A 708 -6.75 9.23 -1.58
N ALA A 709 -7.30 8.51 -2.55
CA ALA A 709 -8.54 8.92 -3.21
C ALA A 709 -9.73 8.78 -2.25
N THR A 710 -10.48 9.86 -2.03
CA THR A 710 -11.54 9.88 -0.98
C THR A 710 -12.79 9.08 -1.36
N ARG A 711 -12.92 8.74 -2.64
CA ARG A 711 -14.01 7.89 -3.15
C ARG A 711 -13.99 6.50 -2.50
N GLU A 712 -12.81 5.96 -2.25
CA GLU A 712 -12.61 4.63 -1.66
C GLU A 712 -11.94 4.67 -0.27
N LEU A 713 -11.88 5.85 0.36
CA LEU A 713 -11.30 5.99 1.69
C LEU A 713 -12.02 5.09 2.70
N ARG A 714 -11.23 4.36 3.48
CA ARG A 714 -11.70 3.49 4.58
C ARG A 714 -11.38 4.13 5.94
N PRO A 715 -12.27 4.00 6.94
CA PRO A 715 -11.98 4.43 8.31
C PRO A 715 -11.04 3.44 9.01
N GLY A 716 -10.51 3.84 10.18
CA GLY A 716 -9.62 3.06 11.03
C GLY A 716 -8.13 3.29 10.79
N TYR A 717 -7.29 2.44 11.39
CA TYR A 717 -5.83 2.47 11.16
C TYR A 717 -5.51 1.89 9.79
N ARG A 718 -5.06 2.72 8.86
CA ARG A 718 -4.83 2.37 7.47
C ARG A 718 -3.43 2.70 7.00
N TRP A 719 -2.91 1.80 6.17
CA TRP A 719 -1.66 1.96 5.48
C TRP A 719 -1.83 2.83 4.24
N VAL A 720 -0.91 3.78 4.06
CA VAL A 720 -0.82 4.61 2.86
C VAL A 720 0.58 4.48 2.27
N THR A 721 0.68 3.81 1.11
CA THR A 721 1.94 3.64 0.38
C THR A 721 2.48 4.98 -0.09
N LEU A 722 3.80 5.16 0.02
CA LEU A 722 4.47 6.38 -0.37
C LEU A 722 4.84 6.39 -1.86
N HIS A 723 4.89 7.58 -2.44
CA HIS A 723 5.40 7.85 -3.78
C HIS A 723 6.61 8.78 -3.72
N ASP A 724 7.56 8.59 -4.64
CA ASP A 724 8.76 9.43 -4.75
C ASP A 724 8.49 10.79 -5.41
N HIS A 725 9.54 11.60 -5.55
CA HIS A 725 9.47 12.93 -6.19
C HIS A 725 9.14 12.89 -7.68
N ALA A 726 9.27 11.73 -8.34
CA ALA A 726 8.82 11.55 -9.70
C ALA A 726 7.34 11.13 -9.75
N GLY A 727 6.74 10.69 -8.63
CA GLY A 727 5.39 10.13 -8.55
C GLY A 727 5.34 8.61 -8.72
N ARG A 728 6.47 7.90 -8.67
CA ARG A 728 6.49 6.43 -8.70
C ARG A 728 6.15 5.90 -7.32
N SER A 729 5.32 4.86 -7.26
CA SER A 729 5.05 4.15 -6.01
C SER A 729 6.35 3.54 -5.48
N LEU A 730 6.62 3.72 -4.20
CA LEU A 730 7.69 3.05 -3.48
C LEU A 730 7.26 1.61 -3.15
N PRO A 731 8.21 0.72 -2.79
CA PRO A 731 7.85 -0.62 -2.32
C PRO A 731 6.80 -0.56 -1.21
N SER A 732 5.85 -1.51 -1.21
CA SER A 732 4.66 -1.46 -0.36
C SER A 732 4.93 -1.45 1.14
N TYR A 733 6.12 -1.85 1.59
CA TYR A 733 6.58 -1.75 2.98
C TYR A 733 7.04 -0.33 3.38
N ARG A 734 7.06 0.63 2.44
CA ARG A 734 7.31 2.05 2.70
C ARG A 734 6.01 2.85 2.63
N GLY A 735 5.59 3.37 3.78
CA GLY A 735 4.27 3.94 3.90
C GLY A 735 4.09 4.74 5.18
N ILE A 736 2.89 5.28 5.35
CA ILE A 736 2.44 5.98 6.54
C ILE A 736 1.26 5.21 7.11
N LEU A 737 1.30 4.91 8.41
CA LEU A 737 0.13 4.45 9.13
C LEU A 737 -0.65 5.68 9.62
N CYS A 738 -1.90 5.81 9.19
CA CYS A 738 -2.80 6.86 9.62
C CYS A 738 -4.06 6.26 10.27
N LYS A 739 -4.69 6.94 11.22
CA LYS A 739 -6.06 6.64 11.64
C LYS A 739 -7.03 7.63 10.99
N PHE A 740 -8.02 7.11 10.27
CA PHE A 740 -9.09 7.89 9.64
C PHE A 740 -10.41 7.67 10.38
N GLU A 741 -11.05 8.74 10.86
CA GLU A 741 -12.31 8.64 11.61
C GLU A 741 -13.37 9.50 10.94
N PHE A 742 -14.47 8.88 10.48
CA PHE A 742 -15.57 9.62 9.87
C PHE A 742 -16.44 10.22 10.97
N LEU A 743 -16.67 11.54 10.90
CA LEU A 743 -17.30 12.36 11.96
C LEU A 743 -18.77 12.69 11.69
#